data_AF-A0AAD7E8Z1-F1
#
_entry.id   AF-A0AAD7E8Z1-F1
#
_cell.length_a   1.000
_cell.length_b   1.000
_cell.length_c   1.000
_cell.angle_alpha   90.00
_cell.angle_beta   90.00
_cell.angle_gamma   90.00
#
_symmetry.space_group_name_H-M   'P 1'
#
loop_
_entity.id
_entity.type
_entity.pdbx_description
1 polymer ?
#
loop_
_entity_poly.entity_id
_entity_poly.type
_entity_poly.pdbx_seq_one_letter_code
_entity_poly.pdbx_strand_id
1 'polypeptide(L)'
;MATSLNPLWAFFQKSDIMFNKSHWTTHCEGCVRHHQNCLKEGRLDNVGVATAFINEKEERAAARELAGAIRGEKGVFITHILGSRTTSACPHASKAAQTEAKAQREGAQAAKAAAPSRKRARSPSTAGSVEVTAQKKIKQTMLRTYTGNDMPFSAAEVDAIEAQALRAIISSNSPFRLFEDPEMLTLFGMMRSQGPQILPSAKVIGGRLLNEGSESVEAKLATVLKGKNIGVLADGWKALNKDSVNGVCANVDYKSYTIELVEVTAQDKSGPGMCQTFIEIIDRIETKYGCIIIYFITDADGGSKKGRILLGKKRRWLILPSCWAHQFQLILGDYFKVHKFAAGTAELATTLIGWINNHGKVRKIFDRAQRDFHMDRLGRVLILAYLVANLTRWTTHCIAFMRLFRLEEPLRLAVMQSRGAIIAAQVGTAKGAEKTAFTEEAEKFCTLIMETTFWSSLESLIEDIEPICYGTNLNQKDSTRADQVLLSLVGMFLRMVAHPEPEVASGMTARLEKRWKDCDQPLFLLALILNPFERLSAFGPEADLNHFNCLDLLISMYQRLKSRPDNSDTQAERTSKEEQVSAAFLQYLSSTGPFAPWLGNEASFERRMGRDPIAVWVAFRTPAVAELTDFAITLLKIVVNQAGCERVFSDLKVKQTQRRNRLKLEKLGKMTKIGAEIRADQIERGVIKLRTKRVVHKSTDALLAVPRYLDLLQDQDDEETTERGRALVSTASGWRTVMAKWVGDARAAEIDAAEDSSDSEDEEVPVRIRGAPALPKWKRKTLAQLFGGSTKKHVQRLSQKEIEAEAELMMALAEAERQADEDEDAQPDDGAVEIPSEEEYVE
;
A
#
# COMPACT_ATOMS: atom_id res chain seq x y z
N MET A 1 -27.15 -8.61 -31.99
CA MET A 1 -28.17 -8.41 -33.05
C MET A 1 -27.49 -7.71 -34.21
N ALA A 2 -27.59 -8.22 -35.43
CA ALA A 2 -27.03 -7.55 -36.60
C ALA A 2 -27.91 -6.35 -36.98
N THR A 3 -27.52 -5.14 -36.56
CA THR A 3 -28.15 -3.91 -37.03
C THR A 3 -27.86 -3.74 -38.52
N SER A 4 -28.90 -3.67 -39.35
CA SER A 4 -28.77 -3.45 -40.79
C SER A 4 -28.05 -2.13 -41.07
N LEU A 5 -26.78 -2.22 -41.46
CA LEU A 5 -25.99 -1.07 -41.90
C LEU A 5 -26.69 -0.41 -43.09
N ASN A 6 -26.80 0.93 -43.06
CA ASN A 6 -27.45 1.69 -44.12
C ASN A 6 -26.71 1.44 -45.47
N PRO A 7 -27.41 1.16 -46.58
CA PRO A 7 -26.80 0.91 -47.90
C PRO A 7 -25.76 1.96 -48.34
N LEU A 8 -25.91 3.22 -47.92
CA LEU A 8 -24.95 4.29 -48.22
C LEU A 8 -23.53 3.99 -47.71
N TRP A 9 -23.36 3.19 -46.65
CA TRP A 9 -22.03 2.78 -46.16
C TRP A 9 -21.21 2.02 -47.21
N ALA A 10 -21.84 1.43 -48.23
CA ALA A 10 -21.12 0.81 -49.36
C ALA A 10 -20.32 1.82 -50.20
N PHE A 11 -20.54 3.13 -50.04
CA PHE A 11 -19.86 4.20 -50.78
C PHE A 11 -18.90 5.04 -49.90
N PHE A 12 -18.76 4.70 -48.62
CA PHE A 12 -17.91 5.41 -47.67
C PHE A 12 -16.99 4.45 -46.93
N GLN A 13 -15.68 4.70 -47.00
CA GLN A 13 -14.69 3.93 -46.25
C GLN A 13 -14.66 4.43 -44.80
N LYS A 14 -14.97 3.52 -43.86
CA LYS A 14 -14.81 3.71 -42.42
C LYS A 14 -13.32 3.68 -42.06
N SER A 15 -12.86 4.58 -41.19
CA SER A 15 -11.56 4.44 -40.51
C SER A 15 -11.73 3.95 -39.08
N ASP A 16 -10.63 3.53 -38.45
CA ASP A 16 -10.60 3.06 -37.07
C ASP A 16 -10.54 4.20 -36.04
N ILE A 17 -10.63 5.45 -36.51
CA ILE A 17 -10.67 6.65 -35.69
C ILE A 17 -12.15 7.09 -35.52
N MET A 18 -12.55 7.39 -34.29
CA MET A 18 -13.89 7.92 -34.02
C MET A 18 -13.92 9.45 -34.21
N PHE A 19 -14.88 9.94 -35.00
CA PHE A 19 -15.10 11.37 -35.23
C PHE A 19 -15.66 12.07 -33.98
N ASN A 20 -16.44 11.34 -33.18
CA ASN A 20 -16.83 11.69 -31.82
C ASN A 20 -17.24 10.42 -31.07
N LYS A 21 -17.59 10.51 -29.78
CA LYS A 21 -17.97 9.37 -28.90
C LYS A 21 -19.12 8.47 -29.42
N SER A 22 -19.77 8.78 -30.54
CA SER A 22 -20.87 8.00 -31.11
C SER A 22 -20.78 7.74 -32.62
N HIS A 23 -19.81 8.33 -33.34
CA HIS A 23 -19.73 8.24 -34.80
C HIS A 23 -18.28 8.04 -35.25
N TRP A 24 -18.09 7.22 -36.29
CA TRP A 24 -16.79 6.95 -36.90
C TRP A 24 -16.40 8.04 -37.90
N THR A 25 -15.09 8.23 -38.08
CA THR A 25 -14.56 9.01 -39.20
C THR A 25 -14.68 8.20 -40.49
N THR A 26 -15.07 8.86 -41.57
CA THR A 26 -15.36 8.23 -42.86
C THR A 26 -14.90 9.08 -44.03
N HIS A 27 -14.57 8.46 -45.16
CA HIS A 27 -14.15 9.14 -46.39
C HIS A 27 -14.98 8.65 -47.58
N CYS A 28 -15.34 9.53 -48.51
CA CYS A 28 -16.08 9.14 -49.71
C CYS A 28 -15.17 8.39 -50.69
N GLU A 29 -15.52 7.15 -51.07
CA GLU A 29 -14.70 6.39 -52.02
C GLU A 29 -14.54 7.10 -53.37
N GLY A 30 -15.53 7.87 -53.80
CA GLY A 30 -15.46 8.66 -55.04
C GLY A 30 -14.35 9.70 -55.01
N CYS A 31 -14.27 10.50 -53.92
CA CYS A 31 -13.20 11.47 -53.72
C CYS A 31 -11.83 10.79 -53.57
N VAL A 32 -11.75 9.72 -52.76
CA VAL A 32 -10.48 9.00 -52.57
C VAL A 32 -9.94 8.47 -53.89
N ARG A 33 -10.77 7.83 -54.73
CA ARG A 33 -10.34 7.36 -56.06
C ARG A 33 -9.96 8.50 -57.01
N HIS A 34 -10.63 9.66 -56.91
CA HIS A 34 -10.26 10.83 -57.71
C HIS A 34 -8.87 11.35 -57.33
N HIS A 35 -8.62 11.64 -56.05
CA HIS A 35 -7.32 12.12 -55.59
C HIS A 35 -6.21 11.08 -55.80
N GLN A 36 -6.53 9.79 -55.65
CA GLN A 36 -5.63 8.70 -55.96
C GLN A 36 -5.19 8.73 -57.44
N ASN A 37 -6.13 8.91 -58.38
CA ASN A 37 -5.79 9.07 -59.80
C ASN A 37 -5.00 10.37 -60.08
N CYS A 38 -5.35 11.48 -59.42
CA CYS A 38 -4.61 12.74 -59.58
C CYS A 38 -3.15 12.64 -59.08
N LEU A 39 -2.90 11.86 -58.02
CA LEU A 39 -1.56 11.53 -57.54
C LEU A 39 -0.79 10.66 -58.56
N LYS A 40 -1.43 9.64 -59.16
CA LYS A 40 -0.81 8.82 -60.22
C LYS A 40 -0.51 9.60 -61.51
N GLU A 41 -1.34 10.57 -61.86
CA GLU A 41 -1.20 11.38 -63.07
C GLU A 41 -0.31 12.63 -62.87
N GLY A 42 0.19 12.89 -61.67
CA GLY A 42 1.02 14.06 -61.36
C GLY A 42 0.29 15.41 -61.48
N ARG A 43 -1.04 15.43 -61.33
CA ARG A 43 -1.92 16.58 -61.64
C ARG A 43 -2.26 17.47 -60.43
N LEU A 44 -1.37 17.58 -59.45
CA LEU A 44 -1.60 18.35 -58.22
C LEU A 44 -0.46 19.35 -57.99
N ASP A 45 -0.60 20.56 -58.54
CA ASP A 45 0.44 21.60 -58.58
C ASP A 45 0.76 22.27 -57.21
N ASN A 46 0.23 21.77 -56.09
CA ASN A 46 0.22 22.52 -54.83
C ASN A 46 0.29 21.67 -53.54
N VAL A 47 1.09 20.59 -53.55
CA VAL A 47 1.46 19.88 -52.30
C VAL A 47 2.95 19.50 -52.35
N GLY A 48 3.71 19.91 -51.34
CA GLY A 48 5.15 19.63 -51.21
C GLY A 48 5.47 18.18 -50.81
N VAL A 49 4.95 17.20 -51.53
CA VAL A 49 5.27 15.78 -51.33
C VAL A 49 6.18 15.31 -52.46
N ALA A 50 7.44 15.04 -52.13
CA ALA A 50 8.41 14.50 -53.08
C ALA A 50 7.95 13.13 -53.59
N THR A 51 7.87 12.97 -54.92
CA THR A 51 7.35 11.77 -55.57
C THR A 51 8.31 10.58 -55.48
N ALA A 52 8.02 9.62 -54.60
CA ALA A 52 8.44 8.22 -54.70
C ALA A 52 7.63 7.32 -53.74
N PHE A 53 6.31 7.14 -53.97
CA PHE A 53 5.52 6.18 -53.19
C PHE A 53 5.94 4.74 -53.52
N ILE A 54 6.32 3.96 -52.51
CA ILE A 54 6.88 2.60 -52.70
C ILE A 54 5.77 1.53 -52.67
N ASN A 55 4.57 1.85 -52.17
CA ASN A 55 3.41 0.94 -52.23
C ASN A 55 2.05 1.65 -52.37
N GLU A 56 1.04 0.88 -52.81
CA GLU A 56 -0.35 1.33 -53.03
C GLU A 56 -1.08 1.75 -51.74
N LYS A 57 -0.59 1.33 -50.56
CA LYS A 57 -1.23 1.61 -49.26
C LYS A 57 -0.95 3.05 -48.81
N GLU A 58 0.27 3.54 -49.01
CA GLU A 58 0.67 4.94 -48.76
C GLU A 58 -0.04 5.92 -49.70
N GLU A 59 -0.05 5.59 -50.99
CA GLU A 59 -0.74 6.37 -52.03
C GLU A 59 -2.24 6.55 -51.70
N ARG A 60 -2.90 5.47 -51.26
CA ARG A 60 -4.30 5.49 -50.83
C ARG A 60 -4.52 6.18 -49.48
N ALA A 61 -3.50 6.31 -48.63
CA ALA A 61 -3.56 7.10 -47.41
C ALA A 61 -3.52 8.61 -47.72
N ALA A 62 -2.58 9.06 -48.54
CA ALA A 62 -2.50 10.45 -49.00
C ALA A 62 -3.80 10.89 -49.72
N ALA A 63 -4.36 10.01 -50.56
CA ALA A 63 -5.64 10.26 -51.22
C ALA A 63 -6.84 10.42 -50.27
N ARG A 64 -6.78 9.90 -49.02
CA ARG A 64 -7.84 10.08 -48.01
C ARG A 64 -7.76 11.42 -47.29
N GLU A 65 -6.56 11.93 -47.04
CA GLU A 65 -6.39 13.28 -46.48
C GLU A 65 -6.92 14.33 -47.46
N LEU A 66 -6.50 14.24 -48.73
CA LEU A 66 -6.97 15.12 -49.80
C LEU A 66 -8.50 15.06 -50.01
N ALA A 67 -9.10 13.87 -49.88
CA ALA A 67 -10.54 13.68 -49.98
C ALA A 67 -11.35 14.27 -48.82
N GLY A 68 -10.70 14.60 -47.70
CA GLY A 68 -11.32 15.11 -46.48
C GLY A 68 -12.06 14.04 -45.65
N ALA A 69 -12.16 14.30 -44.35
CA ALA A 69 -12.87 13.47 -43.39
C ALA A 69 -14.32 13.97 -43.17
N ILE A 70 -15.28 13.05 -43.10
CA ILE A 70 -16.68 13.33 -42.77
C ILE A 70 -17.20 12.39 -41.68
N ARG A 71 -18.20 12.87 -40.91
CA ARG A 71 -18.86 12.10 -39.85
C ARG A 71 -19.70 10.97 -40.44
N GLY A 72 -19.50 9.74 -39.94
CA GLY A 72 -20.23 8.53 -40.34
C GLY A 72 -21.70 8.51 -39.93
N GLU A 73 -22.53 9.32 -40.58
CA GLU A 73 -23.96 9.49 -40.29
C GLU A 73 -24.77 9.65 -41.59
N LYS A 74 -25.94 8.99 -41.67
CA LYS A 74 -26.85 9.02 -42.84
C LYS A 74 -27.11 10.43 -43.38
N GLY A 75 -27.40 11.40 -42.51
CA GLY A 75 -27.69 12.78 -42.92
C GLY A 75 -26.49 13.49 -43.56
N VAL A 76 -25.28 13.20 -43.07
CA VAL A 76 -24.03 13.75 -43.57
C VAL A 76 -23.67 13.14 -44.92
N PHE A 77 -23.84 11.82 -45.08
CA PHE A 77 -23.64 11.12 -46.37
C PHE A 77 -24.52 11.67 -47.49
N ILE A 78 -25.83 11.83 -47.23
CA ILE A 78 -26.78 12.40 -48.20
C ILE A 78 -26.41 13.85 -48.54
N THR A 79 -25.96 14.62 -47.55
CA THR A 79 -25.57 16.03 -47.72
C THR A 79 -24.27 16.18 -48.53
N HIS A 80 -23.30 15.28 -48.33
CA HIS A 80 -22.07 15.24 -49.13
C HIS A 80 -22.37 14.83 -50.59
N ILE A 81 -23.16 13.77 -50.80
CA ILE A 81 -23.45 13.26 -52.16
C ILE A 81 -24.32 14.22 -52.97
N LEU A 82 -25.38 14.79 -52.39
CA LEU A 82 -26.40 15.58 -53.12
C LEU A 82 -26.32 17.08 -52.89
N GLY A 83 -25.46 17.54 -51.98
CA GLY A 83 -25.39 18.94 -51.58
C GLY A 83 -26.57 19.39 -50.70
N SER A 84 -26.39 20.57 -50.11
CA SER A 84 -27.38 21.30 -49.33
C SER A 84 -27.55 22.73 -49.86
N ARG A 85 -28.24 23.61 -49.11
CA ARG A 85 -28.29 25.04 -49.43
C ARG A 85 -26.96 25.76 -49.23
N THR A 86 -26.02 25.17 -48.48
CA THR A 86 -24.74 25.79 -48.10
C THR A 86 -23.51 24.97 -48.52
N THR A 87 -23.70 23.81 -49.15
CA THR A 87 -22.62 22.91 -49.60
C THR A 87 -22.95 22.35 -50.97
N SER A 88 -21.98 22.41 -51.90
CA SER A 88 -22.10 21.78 -53.22
C SER A 88 -22.23 20.25 -53.11
N ALA A 89 -22.84 19.64 -54.12
CA ALA A 89 -22.84 18.18 -54.26
C ALA A 89 -21.44 17.67 -54.58
N CYS A 90 -21.09 16.48 -54.09
CA CYS A 90 -19.80 15.83 -54.38
C CYS A 90 -19.70 15.49 -55.89
N PRO A 91 -18.75 16.09 -56.63
CA PRO A 91 -18.62 15.87 -58.08
C PRO A 91 -18.10 14.46 -58.42
N HIS A 92 -17.48 13.76 -57.46
CA HIS A 92 -16.90 12.43 -57.64
C HIS A 92 -17.80 11.29 -57.12
N ALA A 93 -18.98 11.59 -56.59
CA ALA A 93 -19.91 10.57 -56.12
C ALA A 93 -20.45 9.73 -57.29
N SER A 94 -20.40 8.40 -57.17
CA SER A 94 -20.85 7.49 -58.25
C SER A 94 -22.35 7.63 -58.53
N LYS A 95 -22.79 7.32 -59.77
CA LYS A 95 -24.21 7.34 -60.14
C LYS A 95 -25.08 6.45 -59.23
N ALA A 96 -24.53 5.32 -58.77
CA ALA A 96 -25.16 4.46 -57.77
C ALA A 96 -25.34 5.17 -56.41
N ALA A 97 -24.29 5.81 -55.89
CA ALA A 97 -24.35 6.57 -54.64
C ALA A 97 -25.35 7.74 -54.73
N GLN A 98 -25.39 8.45 -55.86
CA GLN A 98 -26.35 9.53 -56.11
C GLN A 98 -27.81 9.03 -56.16
N THR A 99 -28.05 7.87 -56.78
CA THR A 99 -29.39 7.26 -56.86
C THR A 99 -29.88 6.81 -55.49
N GLU A 100 -29.03 6.11 -54.73
CA GLU A 100 -29.35 5.68 -53.35
C GLU A 100 -29.58 6.87 -52.42
N ALA A 101 -28.73 7.90 -52.50
CA ALA A 101 -28.92 9.13 -51.71
C ALA A 101 -30.21 9.87 -52.06
N LYS A 102 -30.65 9.86 -53.33
CA LYS A 102 -31.94 10.44 -53.77
C LYS A 102 -33.10 9.64 -53.20
N ALA A 103 -33.11 8.32 -53.38
CA ALA A 103 -34.15 7.44 -52.84
C ALA A 103 -34.32 7.60 -51.32
N GLN A 104 -33.21 7.68 -50.57
CA GLN A 104 -33.25 7.89 -49.12
C GLN A 104 -33.67 9.32 -48.71
N ARG A 105 -33.39 10.35 -49.53
CA ARG A 105 -33.82 11.74 -49.30
C ARG A 105 -35.31 11.93 -49.62
N GLU A 106 -35.78 11.34 -50.70
CA GLU A 106 -37.18 11.34 -51.13
C GLU A 106 -38.05 10.54 -50.16
N GLY A 107 -37.62 9.35 -49.71
CA GLY A 107 -38.30 8.59 -48.66
C GLY A 107 -38.42 9.35 -47.34
N ALA A 108 -37.39 10.13 -46.95
CA ALA A 108 -37.44 10.99 -45.76
C ALA A 108 -38.37 12.22 -45.95
N GLN A 109 -38.55 12.71 -47.17
CA GLN A 109 -39.49 13.78 -47.49
C GLN A 109 -40.93 13.26 -47.58
N ALA A 110 -41.16 12.08 -48.16
CA ALA A 110 -42.44 11.38 -48.16
C ALA A 110 -42.93 11.08 -46.73
N ALA A 111 -42.04 10.61 -45.85
CA ALA A 111 -42.35 10.41 -44.43
C ALA A 111 -42.72 11.72 -43.70
N LYS A 112 -42.18 12.87 -44.12
CA LYS A 112 -42.60 14.20 -43.61
C LYS A 112 -43.90 14.71 -44.24
N ALA A 113 -44.21 14.33 -45.48
CA ALA A 113 -45.44 14.70 -46.18
C ALA A 113 -46.66 13.86 -45.75
N ALA A 114 -46.43 12.61 -45.32
CA ALA A 114 -47.46 11.70 -44.83
C ALA A 114 -47.95 11.98 -43.39
N ALA A 115 -47.42 12.99 -42.71
CA ALA A 115 -47.87 13.41 -41.39
C ALA A 115 -49.05 14.39 -41.50
N PRO A 116 -50.29 14.03 -41.11
CA PRO A 116 -51.44 14.91 -41.26
C PRO A 116 -51.36 16.12 -40.33
N SER A 117 -51.49 17.32 -40.91
CA SER A 117 -51.47 18.60 -40.20
C SER A 117 -52.76 18.83 -39.39
N ARG A 118 -52.79 18.42 -38.12
CA ARG A 118 -53.91 18.71 -37.21
C ARG A 118 -53.60 19.84 -36.22
N LYS A 119 -54.05 21.05 -36.59
CA LYS A 119 -54.42 22.10 -35.62
C LYS A 119 -55.80 21.77 -35.04
N ARG A 120 -56.00 21.90 -33.73
CA ARG A 120 -57.08 22.73 -33.11
C ARG A 120 -57.21 22.52 -31.59
N ALA A 121 -57.86 23.50 -30.95
CA ALA A 121 -58.25 23.47 -29.55
C ALA A 121 -59.58 22.74 -29.29
N ARG A 122 -59.69 22.20 -28.07
CA ARG A 122 -60.89 21.95 -27.22
C ARG A 122 -62.14 21.19 -27.73
N SER A 123 -62.40 20.07 -27.03
CA SER A 123 -63.68 19.69 -26.36
C SER A 123 -64.87 19.20 -27.23
N PRO A 124 -65.87 18.46 -26.66
CA PRO A 124 -66.15 18.17 -25.23
C PRO A 124 -66.31 16.67 -24.82
N SER A 125 -66.80 16.45 -23.60
CA SER A 125 -67.09 15.19 -22.86
C SER A 125 -68.29 14.39 -23.43
N THR A 126 -68.73 13.20 -22.95
CA THR A 126 -69.05 12.71 -21.57
C THR A 126 -69.38 11.19 -21.69
N ALA A 127 -69.36 10.25 -20.72
CA ALA A 127 -69.20 10.19 -19.25
C ALA A 127 -68.23 9.02 -18.87
N GLY A 128 -68.11 8.47 -17.64
CA GLY A 128 -68.58 8.83 -16.30
C GLY A 128 -67.43 8.69 -15.26
N SER A 129 -67.44 9.44 -14.14
CA SER A 129 -68.04 9.09 -12.84
C SER A 129 -67.13 8.13 -12.01
N VAL A 130 -66.65 8.43 -10.79
CA VAL A 130 -67.00 9.44 -9.76
C VAL A 130 -65.72 9.82 -8.96
N GLU A 131 -65.63 11.08 -8.48
CA GLU A 131 -64.79 11.68 -7.38
C GLU A 131 -63.32 11.22 -7.15
N VAL A 132 -62.36 12.10 -6.81
CA VAL A 132 -62.22 12.74 -5.48
C VAL A 132 -61.29 13.98 -5.54
N THR A 133 -61.60 14.98 -4.70
CA THR A 133 -60.90 16.24 -4.31
C THR A 133 -59.99 17.00 -5.29
N ALA A 134 -60.31 18.29 -5.45
CA ALA A 134 -59.52 19.26 -6.21
C ALA A 134 -58.26 19.74 -5.45
N GLN A 135 -57.08 19.58 -6.06
CA GLN A 135 -55.88 20.37 -5.73
C GLN A 135 -55.66 21.48 -6.79
N LYS A 136 -55.18 22.64 -6.34
CA LYS A 136 -55.09 23.86 -7.16
C LYS A 136 -54.11 23.69 -8.34
N LYS A 137 -54.54 24.08 -9.54
CA LYS A 137 -53.69 24.14 -10.74
C LYS A 137 -52.53 25.12 -10.55
N ILE A 138 -51.30 24.58 -10.50
CA ILE A 138 -50.09 25.39 -10.71
C ILE A 138 -50.03 25.74 -12.20
N LYS A 139 -50.05 27.04 -12.53
CA LYS A 139 -49.76 27.51 -13.89
C LYS A 139 -48.25 27.40 -14.14
N GLN A 140 -47.82 26.41 -14.93
CA GLN A 140 -46.44 26.37 -15.41
C GLN A 140 -46.25 27.39 -16.55
N THR A 141 -45.67 28.54 -16.24
CA THR A 141 -45.31 29.58 -17.21
C THR A 141 -43.87 29.40 -17.70
N MET A 142 -43.69 29.44 -19.02
CA MET A 142 -42.41 29.47 -19.75
C MET A 142 -41.53 28.21 -19.64
N LEU A 143 -41.30 27.55 -20.79
CA LEU A 143 -40.17 26.60 -20.94
C LEU A 143 -38.87 27.42 -20.96
N ARG A 144 -38.16 27.49 -19.82
CA ARG A 144 -36.84 28.11 -19.74
C ARG A 144 -35.84 27.31 -20.57
N THR A 145 -35.35 27.91 -21.65
CA THR A 145 -34.26 27.38 -22.46
C THR A 145 -32.95 27.83 -21.84
N TYR A 146 -32.25 26.91 -21.17
CA TYR A 146 -30.92 27.16 -20.63
C TYR A 146 -29.87 26.81 -21.69
N THR A 147 -28.75 27.55 -21.73
CA THR A 147 -27.55 27.05 -22.42
C THR A 147 -26.97 25.87 -21.64
N GLY A 148 -26.06 25.09 -22.24
CA GLY A 148 -25.44 23.95 -21.56
C GLY A 148 -24.78 24.30 -20.22
N ASN A 149 -24.21 25.51 -20.12
CA ASN A 149 -23.52 25.99 -18.92
C ASN A 149 -24.47 26.67 -17.91
N ASP A 150 -25.68 27.04 -18.31
CA ASP A 150 -26.67 27.72 -17.46
C ASP A 150 -27.73 26.78 -16.86
N MET A 151 -27.69 25.49 -17.22
CA MET A 151 -28.65 24.53 -16.73
C MET A 151 -28.56 24.42 -15.19
N PRO A 152 -29.66 24.62 -14.45
CA PRO A 152 -29.67 24.45 -13.00
C PRO A 152 -29.41 22.99 -12.63
N PHE A 153 -28.81 22.76 -11.46
CA PHE A 153 -28.65 21.43 -10.91
C PHE A 153 -29.95 20.96 -10.27
N SER A 154 -30.29 19.69 -10.48
CA SER A 154 -31.32 18.99 -9.68
C SER A 154 -30.80 18.71 -8.27
N ALA A 155 -31.70 18.48 -7.30
CA ALA A 155 -31.33 18.18 -5.92
C ALA A 155 -30.35 16.99 -5.83
N ALA A 156 -30.61 15.91 -6.59
CA ALA A 156 -29.73 14.73 -6.62
C ALA A 156 -28.33 15.02 -7.22
N GLU A 157 -28.21 15.96 -8.17
CA GLU A 157 -26.89 16.41 -8.66
C GLU A 157 -26.18 17.27 -7.60
N VAL A 158 -26.89 18.12 -6.87
CA VAL A 158 -26.32 18.91 -5.76
C VAL A 158 -25.79 17.98 -4.67
N ASP A 159 -26.61 17.02 -4.20
CA ASP A 159 -26.22 16.04 -3.19
C ASP A 159 -25.00 15.22 -3.64
N ALA A 160 -24.95 14.80 -4.90
CA ALA A 160 -23.81 14.08 -5.46
C ALA A 160 -22.53 14.93 -5.55
N ILE A 161 -22.65 16.22 -5.88
CA ILE A 161 -21.52 17.15 -5.95
C ILE A 161 -21.02 17.52 -4.55
N GLU A 162 -21.91 17.72 -3.58
CA GLU A 162 -21.54 17.91 -2.17
C GLU A 162 -20.81 16.69 -1.59
N ALA A 163 -21.32 15.48 -1.87
CA ALA A 163 -20.67 14.24 -1.47
C ALA A 163 -19.28 14.09 -2.13
N GLN A 164 -19.14 14.45 -3.41
CA GLN A 164 -17.86 14.43 -4.10
C GLN A 164 -16.90 15.52 -3.60
N ALA A 165 -17.39 16.69 -3.20
CA ALA A 165 -16.61 17.76 -2.58
C ALA A 165 -16.03 17.34 -1.22
N LEU A 166 -16.82 16.66 -0.38
CA LEU A 166 -16.32 16.03 0.85
C LEU A 166 -15.19 15.03 0.54
N ARG A 167 -15.42 14.13 -0.43
CA ARG A 167 -14.41 13.13 -0.85
C ARG A 167 -13.13 13.78 -1.37
N ALA A 168 -13.24 14.84 -2.16
CA ALA A 168 -12.10 15.59 -2.68
C ALA A 168 -11.25 16.19 -1.55
N ILE A 169 -11.87 16.91 -0.59
CA ILE A 169 -11.15 17.50 0.55
C ILE A 169 -10.48 16.46 1.43
N ILE A 170 -11.14 15.34 1.71
CA ILE A 170 -10.58 14.30 2.57
C ILE A 170 -9.43 13.55 1.88
N SER A 171 -9.55 13.24 0.58
CA SER A 171 -8.50 12.53 -0.18
C SER A 171 -7.28 13.40 -0.48
N SER A 172 -7.47 14.68 -0.81
CA SER A 172 -6.39 15.66 -1.05
C SER A 172 -5.82 16.28 0.23
N ASN A 173 -6.39 15.99 1.39
CA ASN A 173 -6.13 16.69 2.65
C ASN A 173 -6.30 18.22 2.61
N SER A 174 -7.06 18.76 1.64
CA SER A 174 -7.27 20.20 1.47
C SER A 174 -7.94 20.87 2.67
N PRO A 175 -7.81 22.21 2.84
CA PRO A 175 -8.60 22.96 3.82
C PRO A 175 -10.10 22.87 3.53
N PHE A 176 -10.94 22.85 4.59
CA PHE A 176 -12.40 22.87 4.43
C PHE A 176 -12.95 24.09 3.67
N ARG A 177 -12.16 25.17 3.56
CA ARG A 177 -12.50 26.40 2.82
C ARG A 177 -12.18 26.33 1.33
N LEU A 178 -11.67 25.21 0.80
CA LEU A 178 -11.25 25.10 -0.61
C LEU A 178 -12.36 25.57 -1.57
N PHE A 179 -13.61 25.16 -1.34
CA PHE A 179 -14.74 25.51 -2.19
C PHE A 179 -15.40 26.87 -1.86
N GLU A 180 -14.84 27.61 -0.88
CA GLU A 180 -15.18 29.01 -0.58
C GLU A 180 -14.15 29.98 -1.19
N ASP A 181 -13.05 29.48 -1.76
CA ASP A 181 -11.97 30.29 -2.31
C ASP A 181 -12.40 30.98 -3.63
N PRO A 182 -12.09 32.27 -3.85
CA PRO A 182 -12.51 33.01 -5.04
C PRO A 182 -12.01 32.43 -6.37
N GLU A 183 -10.79 31.90 -6.44
CA GLU A 183 -10.24 31.32 -7.67
C GLU A 183 -10.87 29.94 -7.94
N MET A 184 -11.10 29.15 -6.88
CA MET A 184 -11.84 27.90 -7.00
C MET A 184 -13.28 28.14 -7.47
N LEU A 185 -13.99 29.10 -6.88
CA LEU A 185 -15.34 29.50 -7.31
C LEU A 185 -15.33 29.96 -8.77
N THR A 186 -14.34 30.76 -9.18
CA THR A 186 -14.19 31.22 -10.56
C THR A 186 -13.96 30.05 -11.52
N LEU A 187 -13.08 29.10 -11.18
CA LEU A 187 -12.83 27.88 -11.95
C LEU A 187 -14.10 27.03 -12.13
N PHE A 188 -14.91 26.85 -11.09
CA PHE A 188 -16.20 26.17 -11.21
C PHE A 188 -17.20 26.96 -12.07
N GLY A 189 -17.19 28.30 -11.97
CA GLY A 189 -17.97 29.19 -12.82
C GLY A 189 -17.62 29.12 -14.30
N MET A 190 -16.33 28.95 -14.65
CA MET A 190 -15.87 28.72 -16.03
C MET A 190 -16.42 27.42 -16.61
N MET A 191 -16.55 26.36 -15.80
CA MET A 191 -17.09 25.07 -16.23
C MET A 191 -18.62 25.07 -16.32
N ARG A 192 -19.34 25.70 -15.38
CA ARG A 192 -20.81 25.81 -15.37
C ARG A 192 -21.22 27.04 -14.54
N SER A 193 -22.01 27.96 -15.09
CA SER A 193 -22.30 29.27 -14.48
C SER A 193 -23.03 29.17 -13.12
N GLN A 194 -23.80 28.09 -12.92
CA GLN A 194 -24.49 27.80 -11.67
C GLN A 194 -23.61 27.04 -10.65
N GLY A 195 -22.42 26.58 -11.04
CA GLY A 195 -21.50 25.80 -10.20
C GLY A 195 -21.17 26.46 -8.85
N PRO A 196 -20.81 27.76 -8.80
CA PRO A 196 -20.48 28.45 -7.56
C PRO A 196 -21.60 28.45 -6.50
N GLN A 197 -22.87 28.35 -6.91
CA GLN A 197 -24.02 28.40 -5.99
C GLN A 197 -24.27 27.07 -5.26
N ILE A 198 -23.75 25.96 -5.78
CA ILE A 198 -23.96 24.62 -5.22
C ILE A 198 -22.75 24.07 -4.46
N LEU A 199 -21.64 24.81 -4.44
CA LEU A 199 -20.45 24.41 -3.72
C LEU A 199 -20.67 24.51 -2.20
N PRO A 200 -20.38 23.44 -1.43
CA PRO A 200 -20.65 23.43 0.00
C PRO A 200 -19.65 24.31 0.77
N SER A 201 -20.16 25.08 1.73
CA SER A 201 -19.33 25.87 2.65
C SER A 201 -18.52 24.99 3.60
N ALA A 202 -17.43 25.51 4.15
CA ALA A 202 -16.59 24.84 5.14
C ALA A 202 -17.37 24.38 6.39
N LYS A 203 -18.48 25.05 6.72
CA LYS A 203 -19.42 24.67 7.77
C LYS A 203 -20.27 23.45 7.39
N VAL A 204 -20.71 23.35 6.14
CA VAL A 204 -21.48 22.21 5.62
C VAL A 204 -20.57 20.99 5.48
N ILE A 205 -19.40 21.14 4.85
CA ILE A 205 -18.41 20.07 4.69
C ILE A 205 -17.93 19.58 6.05
N GLY A 206 -17.43 20.50 6.89
CA GLY A 206 -16.92 20.19 8.21
C GLY A 206 -18.01 19.94 9.27
N GLY A 207 -19.26 19.75 8.88
CA GLY A 207 -20.39 19.54 9.77
C GLY A 207 -21.28 18.43 9.25
N ARG A 208 -22.36 18.79 8.54
CA ARG A 208 -23.36 17.86 8.02
C ARG A 208 -22.73 16.73 7.18
N LEU A 209 -22.01 17.08 6.11
CA LEU A 209 -21.47 16.09 5.16
C LEU A 209 -20.45 15.15 5.84
N LEU A 210 -19.59 15.66 6.71
CA LEU A 210 -18.64 14.84 7.47
C LEU A 210 -19.33 13.91 8.47
N ASN A 211 -20.45 14.31 9.06
CA ASN A 211 -21.25 13.46 9.94
C ASN A 211 -21.95 12.35 9.13
N GLU A 212 -22.71 12.71 8.10
CA GLU A 212 -23.41 11.78 7.19
C GLU A 212 -22.44 10.76 6.57
N GLY A 213 -21.28 11.24 6.08
CA GLY A 213 -20.22 10.38 5.55
C GLY A 213 -19.62 9.44 6.60
N SER A 214 -19.47 9.89 7.85
CA SER A 214 -18.98 9.03 8.93
C SER A 214 -20.03 8.00 9.35
N GLU A 215 -21.30 8.37 9.42
CA GLU A 215 -22.42 7.47 9.74
C GLU A 215 -22.57 6.37 8.68
N SER A 216 -22.36 6.72 7.40
CA SER A 216 -22.30 5.74 6.30
C SER A 216 -21.17 4.73 6.49
N VAL A 217 -19.96 5.17 6.85
CA VAL A 217 -18.82 4.29 7.12
C VAL A 217 -19.06 3.42 8.37
N GLU A 218 -19.65 3.99 9.42
CA GLU A 218 -20.02 3.26 10.65
C GLU A 218 -21.04 2.14 10.37
N ALA A 219 -22.05 2.40 9.55
CA ALA A 219 -23.05 1.39 9.17
C ALA A 219 -22.42 0.24 8.34
N LYS A 220 -21.51 0.56 7.42
CA LYS A 220 -20.71 -0.45 6.70
C LYS A 220 -19.84 -1.26 7.67
N LEU A 221 -19.13 -0.59 8.57
CA LEU A 221 -18.23 -1.22 9.54
C LEU A 221 -18.99 -2.17 10.48
N ALA A 222 -20.16 -1.77 10.98
CA ALA A 222 -21.04 -2.65 11.75
C ALA A 222 -21.45 -3.89 10.96
N THR A 223 -21.75 -3.75 9.66
CA THR A 223 -22.07 -4.89 8.78
C THR A 223 -20.86 -5.81 8.57
N VAL A 224 -19.65 -5.26 8.47
CA VAL A 224 -18.40 -6.02 8.25
C VAL A 224 -17.95 -6.79 9.50
N LEU A 225 -18.14 -6.23 10.70
CA LEU A 225 -17.65 -6.80 11.97
C LEU A 225 -18.66 -7.74 12.66
N LYS A 226 -19.97 -7.55 12.44
CA LYS A 226 -21.02 -8.30 13.14
C LYS A 226 -20.87 -9.82 12.98
N GLY A 227 -20.89 -10.53 14.11
CA GLY A 227 -20.77 -11.99 14.19
C GLY A 227 -19.39 -12.54 13.81
N LYS A 228 -18.38 -11.70 13.55
CA LYS A 228 -17.03 -12.15 13.22
C LYS A 228 -16.11 -12.19 14.44
N ASN A 229 -15.15 -13.12 14.40
CA ASN A 229 -13.97 -13.12 15.25
C ASN A 229 -13.01 -12.03 14.75
N ILE A 230 -12.63 -11.09 15.63
CA ILE A 230 -11.78 -9.94 15.30
C ILE A 230 -10.60 -9.81 16.27
N GLY A 231 -9.51 -9.23 15.79
CA GLY A 231 -8.47 -8.66 16.64
C GLY A 231 -8.74 -7.19 16.90
N VAL A 232 -8.35 -6.70 18.07
CA VAL A 232 -8.27 -5.25 18.33
C VAL A 232 -6.82 -4.89 18.67
N LEU A 233 -6.36 -3.77 18.13
CA LEU A 233 -5.06 -3.20 18.45
C LEU A 233 -5.25 -1.75 18.92
N ALA A 234 -4.58 -1.41 20.02
CA ALA A 234 -4.53 -0.06 20.57
C ALA A 234 -3.06 0.39 20.60
N ASP A 235 -2.82 1.65 20.27
CA ASP A 235 -1.46 2.22 20.22
C ASP A 235 -1.50 3.72 20.53
N GLY A 236 -0.38 4.29 20.99
CA GLY A 236 -0.30 5.66 21.48
C GLY A 236 0.25 6.65 20.46
N TRP A 237 -0.43 7.79 20.30
CA TRP A 237 0.01 8.95 19.53
C TRP A 237 -0.01 10.21 20.37
N LYS A 238 0.91 11.14 20.09
CA LYS A 238 0.91 12.49 20.68
C LYS A 238 0.52 13.50 19.62
N ALA A 239 -0.58 14.20 19.87
CA ALA A 239 -1.08 15.25 19.00
C ALA A 239 -0.20 16.52 19.10
N LEU A 240 -0.30 17.42 18.12
CA LEU A 240 0.50 18.67 18.09
C LEU A 240 0.19 19.61 19.25
N ASN A 241 -1.00 19.52 19.83
CA ASN A 241 -1.40 20.23 21.06
C ASN A 241 -0.88 19.56 22.34
N LYS A 242 -0.11 18.47 22.23
CA LYS A 242 0.50 17.64 23.29
C LYS A 242 -0.43 16.64 23.98
N ASP A 243 -1.70 16.56 23.59
CA ASP A 243 -2.62 15.54 24.10
C ASP A 243 -2.10 14.13 23.75
N SER A 244 -2.28 13.17 24.67
CA SER A 244 -2.02 11.76 24.38
C SER A 244 -3.31 11.13 23.86
N VAL A 245 -3.24 10.45 22.73
CA VAL A 245 -4.38 9.88 22.02
C VAL A 245 -4.08 8.42 21.72
N ASN A 246 -4.95 7.51 22.12
CA ASN A 246 -4.87 6.13 21.66
C ASN A 246 -5.65 5.97 20.35
N GLY A 247 -4.95 5.52 19.30
CA GLY A 247 -5.60 4.98 18.11
C GLY A 247 -6.09 3.57 18.41
N VAL A 248 -7.34 3.28 18.04
CA VAL A 248 -7.92 1.94 18.18
C VAL A 248 -8.35 1.44 16.81
N CYS A 249 -7.83 0.29 16.39
CA CYS A 249 -8.18 -0.36 15.13
C CYS A 249 -8.64 -1.81 15.36
N ALA A 250 -9.51 -2.31 14.51
CA ALA A 250 -9.87 -3.73 14.45
C ALA A 250 -9.20 -4.38 13.24
N ASN A 251 -8.67 -5.59 13.40
CA ASN A 251 -8.22 -6.45 12.31
C ASN A 251 -9.25 -7.56 12.08
N VAL A 252 -9.71 -7.69 10.85
CA VAL A 252 -10.56 -8.80 10.41
C VAL A 252 -10.17 -9.19 8.99
N ASP A 253 -9.99 -10.50 8.76
CA ASP A 253 -9.59 -11.05 7.45
C ASP A 253 -8.36 -10.34 6.83
N TYR A 254 -7.35 -10.04 7.66
CA TYR A 254 -6.13 -9.28 7.33
C TYR A 254 -6.34 -7.84 6.84
N LYS A 255 -7.53 -7.27 7.06
CA LYS A 255 -7.83 -5.84 6.82
C LYS A 255 -7.96 -5.13 8.16
N SER A 256 -7.25 -4.00 8.31
CA SER A 256 -7.33 -3.17 9.50
C SER A 256 -8.24 -1.95 9.27
N TYR A 257 -9.20 -1.74 10.18
CA TYR A 257 -10.19 -0.66 10.14
C TYR A 257 -10.03 0.23 11.37
N THR A 258 -10.01 1.56 11.17
CA THR A 258 -9.97 2.53 12.27
C THR A 258 -11.30 2.57 13.02
N ILE A 259 -11.30 2.20 14.29
CA ILE A 259 -12.51 2.15 15.12
C ILE A 259 -12.76 3.48 15.81
N GLU A 260 -11.74 4.07 16.43
CA GLU A 260 -11.85 5.35 17.14
C GLU A 260 -10.48 5.93 17.49
N LEU A 261 -10.49 7.20 17.89
CA LEU A 261 -9.36 7.88 18.53
C LEU A 261 -9.84 8.30 19.91
N VAL A 262 -9.19 7.81 20.96
CA VAL A 262 -9.57 8.06 22.36
C VAL A 262 -8.53 9.00 22.96
N GLU A 263 -8.95 10.11 23.56
CA GLU A 263 -8.02 10.94 24.33
C GLU A 263 -7.72 10.27 25.68
N VAL A 264 -6.43 10.10 25.99
CA VAL A 264 -5.92 9.38 27.17
C VAL A 264 -4.97 10.25 28.00
N THR A 265 -4.94 11.56 27.77
CA THR A 265 -4.03 12.53 28.43
C THR A 265 -4.09 12.46 29.95
N ALA A 266 -5.29 12.33 30.51
CA ALA A 266 -5.56 12.27 31.95
C ALA A 266 -5.76 10.84 32.49
N GLN A 267 -5.57 9.79 31.68
CA GLN A 267 -5.74 8.41 32.13
C GLN A 267 -4.54 7.92 32.94
N ASP A 268 -4.82 7.07 33.92
CA ASP A 268 -3.78 6.39 34.70
C ASP A 268 -3.05 5.36 33.84
N LYS A 269 -1.73 5.58 33.68
CA LYS A 269 -0.83 4.70 32.91
C LYS A 269 -0.23 3.57 33.75
N SER A 270 -0.67 3.40 35.00
CA SER A 270 -0.37 2.21 35.79
C SER A 270 -0.90 0.94 35.10
N GLY A 271 -0.30 -0.21 35.39
CA GLY A 271 -0.79 -1.51 34.90
C GLY A 271 -2.29 -1.73 35.17
N PRO A 272 -2.80 -1.49 36.41
CA PRO A 272 -4.23 -1.53 36.70
C PRO A 272 -5.09 -0.56 35.88
N GLY A 273 -4.67 0.69 35.70
CA GLY A 273 -5.38 1.70 34.89
C GLY A 273 -5.45 1.33 33.41
N MET A 274 -4.35 0.84 32.85
CA MET A 274 -4.29 0.33 31.47
C MET A 274 -5.15 -0.93 31.30
N CYS A 275 -5.12 -1.87 32.26
CA CYS A 275 -5.99 -3.05 32.29
C CYS A 275 -7.49 -2.68 32.22
N GLN A 276 -7.91 -1.69 33.00
CA GLN A 276 -9.29 -1.19 33.01
C GLN A 276 -9.65 -0.50 31.68
N THR A 277 -8.75 0.30 31.13
CA THR A 277 -8.93 0.95 29.82
C THR A 277 -9.09 -0.07 28.70
N PHE A 278 -8.33 -1.18 28.71
CA PHE A 278 -8.45 -2.25 27.72
C PHE A 278 -9.79 -2.99 27.85
N ILE A 279 -10.26 -3.25 29.08
CA ILE A 279 -11.59 -3.82 29.34
C ILE A 279 -12.69 -2.96 28.70
N GLU A 280 -12.65 -1.65 28.94
CA GLU A 280 -13.64 -0.70 28.41
C GLU A 280 -13.60 -0.59 26.88
N ILE A 281 -12.43 -0.65 26.26
CA ILE A 281 -12.28 -0.70 24.79
C ILE A 281 -12.92 -1.97 24.24
N ILE A 282 -12.63 -3.14 24.83
CA ILE A 282 -13.14 -4.44 24.38
C ILE A 282 -14.68 -4.47 24.50
N ASP A 283 -15.22 -4.14 25.68
CA ASP A 283 -16.66 -4.19 25.93
C ASP A 283 -17.44 -3.20 25.04
N ARG A 284 -16.90 -1.99 24.84
CA ARG A 284 -17.50 -0.97 23.95
C ARG A 284 -17.55 -1.46 22.50
N ILE A 285 -16.49 -2.09 22.00
CA ILE A 285 -16.41 -2.57 20.62
C ILE A 285 -17.35 -3.77 20.40
N GLU A 286 -17.32 -4.77 21.30
CA GLU A 286 -18.22 -5.93 21.19
C GLU A 286 -19.69 -5.52 21.27
N THR A 287 -20.05 -4.66 22.22
CA THR A 287 -21.43 -4.16 22.37
C THR A 287 -21.88 -3.34 21.16
N LYS A 288 -21.01 -2.48 20.62
CA LYS A 288 -21.36 -1.57 19.52
C LYS A 288 -21.53 -2.29 18.18
N TYR A 289 -20.66 -3.25 17.86
CA TYR A 289 -20.64 -3.90 16.54
C TYR A 289 -21.17 -5.34 16.54
N GLY A 290 -21.43 -5.94 17.71
CA GLY A 290 -21.89 -7.34 17.81
C GLY A 290 -20.86 -8.34 17.30
N CYS A 291 -19.57 -8.05 17.52
CA CYS A 291 -18.42 -8.86 17.11
C CYS A 291 -17.80 -9.58 18.31
N ILE A 292 -16.94 -10.57 18.03
CA ILE A 292 -16.25 -11.37 19.05
C ILE A 292 -14.76 -11.03 19.01
N ILE A 293 -14.24 -10.36 20.04
CA ILE A 293 -12.80 -10.09 20.15
C ILE A 293 -12.10 -11.36 20.64
N ILE A 294 -11.19 -11.88 19.82
CA ILE A 294 -10.37 -13.07 20.12
C ILE A 294 -8.96 -12.70 20.57
N TYR A 295 -8.42 -11.57 20.13
CA TYR A 295 -7.10 -11.08 20.55
C TYR A 295 -7.04 -9.56 20.71
N PHE A 296 -6.20 -9.10 21.64
CA PHE A 296 -5.97 -7.68 21.91
C PHE A 296 -4.47 -7.37 21.99
N ILE A 297 -4.02 -6.34 21.26
CA ILE A 297 -2.60 -6.01 21.06
C ILE A 297 -2.30 -4.58 21.47
N THR A 298 -1.16 -4.42 22.12
CA THR A 298 -0.52 -3.12 22.41
C THR A 298 0.98 -3.21 22.17
N ASP A 299 1.69 -2.11 22.36
CA ASP A 299 3.14 -2.06 22.41
C ASP A 299 3.66 -2.71 23.70
N ALA A 300 4.97 -2.73 23.90
CA ALA A 300 5.57 -3.39 25.05
C ALA A 300 6.07 -2.41 26.12
N ASP A 301 5.49 -1.21 26.20
CA ASP A 301 5.75 -0.29 27.30
C ASP A 301 5.28 -0.91 28.64
N GLY A 302 5.95 -0.58 29.75
CA GLY A 302 5.70 -1.23 31.04
C GLY A 302 4.25 -1.13 31.50
N GLY A 303 3.59 0.01 31.25
CA GLY A 303 2.18 0.25 31.57
C GLY A 303 1.24 -0.68 30.80
N SER A 304 1.33 -0.71 29.47
CA SER A 304 0.50 -1.59 28.64
C SER A 304 0.83 -3.06 28.84
N LYS A 305 2.11 -3.39 29.09
CA LYS A 305 2.55 -4.76 29.35
C LYS A 305 1.93 -5.31 30.65
N LYS A 306 2.07 -4.60 31.78
CA LYS A 306 1.45 -4.99 33.06
C LYS A 306 -0.08 -4.98 32.95
N GLY A 307 -0.64 -4.03 32.18
CA GLY A 307 -2.07 -3.98 31.84
C GLY A 307 -2.57 -5.22 31.09
N ARG A 308 -1.84 -5.71 30.08
CA ARG A 308 -2.15 -6.97 29.38
C ARG A 308 -2.05 -8.19 30.28
N ILE A 309 -1.04 -8.27 31.14
CA ILE A 309 -0.88 -9.40 32.07
C ILE A 309 -2.08 -9.48 33.02
N LEU A 310 -2.49 -8.34 33.60
CA LEU A 310 -3.68 -8.25 34.44
C LEU A 310 -4.99 -8.53 33.66
N LEU A 311 -5.08 -8.08 32.41
CA LEU A 311 -6.20 -8.41 31.51
C LEU A 311 -6.27 -9.92 31.25
N GLY A 312 -5.13 -10.59 31.05
CA GLY A 312 -5.04 -12.04 30.89
C GLY A 312 -5.44 -12.82 32.14
N LYS A 313 -5.14 -12.30 33.34
CA LYS A 313 -5.67 -12.85 34.61
C LYS A 313 -7.21 -12.73 34.67
N LYS A 314 -7.80 -11.59 34.26
CA LYS A 314 -9.25 -11.32 34.29
C LYS A 314 -10.06 -11.98 33.16
N ARG A 315 -9.50 -12.08 31.94
CA ARG A 315 -10.16 -12.53 30.70
C ARG A 315 -9.32 -13.58 30.00
N ARG A 316 -9.20 -14.75 30.64
CA ARG A 316 -8.28 -15.84 30.23
C ARG A 316 -8.48 -16.33 28.80
N TRP A 317 -9.69 -16.20 28.25
CA TRP A 317 -10.03 -16.58 26.88
C TRP A 317 -9.39 -15.68 25.81
N LEU A 318 -8.95 -14.46 26.16
CA LEU A 318 -8.29 -13.57 25.20
C LEU A 318 -6.84 -13.98 24.95
N ILE A 319 -6.42 -13.83 23.71
CA ILE A 319 -5.02 -13.96 23.29
C ILE A 319 -4.40 -12.56 23.32
N LEU A 320 -3.33 -12.36 24.08
CA LEU A 320 -2.80 -11.03 24.41
C LEU A 320 -1.31 -10.90 24.03
N PRO A 321 -0.98 -11.00 22.73
CA PRO A 321 0.41 -10.95 22.28
C PRO A 321 0.95 -9.52 22.36
N SER A 322 2.25 -9.39 22.57
CA SER A 322 2.96 -8.14 22.31
C SER A 322 3.05 -7.87 20.80
N CYS A 323 3.18 -6.61 20.42
CA CYS A 323 3.42 -6.22 19.03
C CYS A 323 4.81 -6.70 18.58
N TRP A 324 4.85 -7.68 17.66
CA TRP A 324 6.11 -8.25 17.18
C TRP A 324 6.86 -7.34 16.20
N ALA A 325 6.20 -6.42 15.52
CA ALA A 325 6.89 -5.34 14.81
C ALA A 325 7.79 -4.54 15.77
N HIS A 326 7.27 -4.23 16.97
CA HIS A 326 8.03 -3.55 18.00
C HIS A 326 9.08 -4.47 18.67
N GLN A 327 8.80 -5.77 18.88
CA GLN A 327 9.83 -6.71 19.35
C GLN A 327 11.03 -6.79 18.39
N PHE A 328 10.79 -6.85 17.07
CA PHE A 328 11.86 -6.85 16.07
C PHE A 328 12.62 -5.53 15.97
N GLN A 329 11.96 -4.38 16.20
CA GLN A 329 12.65 -3.11 16.39
C GLN A 329 13.60 -3.21 17.59
N LEU A 330 13.12 -3.63 18.76
CA LEU A 330 13.94 -3.73 19.97
C LEU A 330 15.14 -4.69 19.84
N ILE A 331 15.05 -5.74 19.00
CA ILE A 331 16.19 -6.63 18.67
C ILE A 331 17.35 -5.85 18.01
N LEU A 332 17.07 -4.80 17.22
CA LEU A 332 18.12 -3.94 16.67
C LEU A 332 18.81 -3.09 17.75
N GLY A 333 18.04 -2.60 18.73
CA GLY A 333 18.58 -1.91 19.91
C GLY A 333 19.43 -2.83 20.79
N ASP A 334 19.03 -4.10 20.92
CA ASP A 334 19.81 -5.16 21.57
C ASP A 334 21.12 -5.46 20.82
N TYR A 335 21.09 -5.54 19.49
CA TYR A 335 22.29 -5.75 18.68
C TYR A 335 23.35 -4.67 18.94
N PHE A 336 23.01 -3.39 18.81
CA PHE A 336 23.95 -2.30 19.10
C PHE A 336 24.27 -2.15 20.61
N LYS A 337 23.43 -2.71 21.49
CA LYS A 337 23.73 -2.81 22.93
C LYS A 337 24.87 -3.79 23.19
N VAL A 338 24.88 -4.93 22.49
CA VAL A 338 25.93 -5.96 22.58
C VAL A 338 27.15 -5.56 21.75
N HIS A 339 26.98 -5.34 20.45
CA HIS A 339 28.08 -5.08 19.51
C HIS A 339 28.45 -3.58 19.45
N LYS A 340 29.34 -3.14 20.35
CA LYS A 340 29.78 -1.74 20.44
C LYS A 340 30.59 -1.25 19.25
N PHE A 341 31.35 -2.14 18.62
CA PHE A 341 32.10 -1.84 17.41
C PHE A 341 31.17 -1.45 16.26
N ALA A 342 30.17 -2.29 15.95
CA ALA A 342 29.13 -2.00 14.97
C ALA A 342 28.36 -0.69 15.25
N ALA A 343 28.09 -0.37 16.52
CA ALA A 343 27.47 0.90 16.91
C ALA A 343 28.35 2.13 16.62
N GLY A 344 29.69 1.98 16.67
CA GLY A 344 30.66 3.00 16.26
C GLY A 344 30.75 3.14 14.74
N THR A 345 30.79 2.03 14.00
CA THR A 345 30.74 2.03 12.52
C THR A 345 29.48 2.71 12.00
N ALA A 346 28.33 2.44 12.62
CA ALA A 346 27.06 3.11 12.30
C ALA A 346 27.10 4.63 12.57
N GLU A 347 27.82 5.08 13.61
CA GLU A 347 28.04 6.51 13.87
C GLU A 347 28.89 7.16 12.76
N LEU A 348 29.97 6.50 12.34
CA LEU A 348 30.85 6.95 11.26
C LEU A 348 30.11 7.04 9.92
N ALA A 349 29.33 6.02 9.56
CA ALA A 349 28.49 6.04 8.36
C ALA A 349 27.44 7.17 8.40
N THR A 350 26.75 7.33 9.53
CA THR A 350 25.72 8.38 9.72
C THR A 350 26.33 9.78 9.64
N THR A 351 27.50 9.99 10.23
CA THR A 351 28.21 11.28 10.16
C THR A 351 28.76 11.59 8.78
N LEU A 352 29.30 10.61 8.05
CA LEU A 352 29.75 10.78 6.68
C LEU A 352 28.60 11.19 5.74
N ILE A 353 27.46 10.50 5.81
CA ILE A 353 26.23 10.84 5.06
C ILE A 353 25.77 12.27 5.37
N GLY A 354 25.80 12.66 6.65
CA GLY A 354 25.43 14.00 7.08
C GLY A 354 26.38 15.07 6.56
N TRP A 355 27.69 14.84 6.66
CA TRP A 355 28.73 15.74 6.17
C TRP A 355 28.62 15.99 4.66
N ILE A 356 28.42 14.93 3.85
CA ILE A 356 28.20 15.07 2.41
C ILE A 356 26.97 15.93 2.12
N ASN A 357 25.84 15.66 2.78
CA ASN A 357 24.59 16.40 2.53
C ASN A 357 24.62 17.85 3.00
N ASN A 358 25.36 18.17 4.06
CA ASN A 358 25.49 19.54 4.57
C ASN A 358 26.40 20.42 3.69
N HIS A 359 27.34 19.83 2.95
CA HIS A 359 28.32 20.55 2.13
C HIS A 359 28.00 20.47 0.64
N GLY A 360 27.07 21.28 0.15
CA GLY A 360 26.57 21.21 -1.23
C GLY A 360 27.63 21.25 -2.34
N LYS A 361 28.73 22.00 -2.18
CA LYS A 361 29.85 22.01 -3.14
C LYS A 361 30.63 20.69 -3.14
N VAL A 362 30.91 20.13 -1.96
CA VAL A 362 31.55 18.82 -1.78
C VAL A 362 30.67 17.72 -2.37
N ARG A 363 29.36 17.74 -2.08
CA ARG A 363 28.39 16.83 -2.69
C ARG A 363 28.43 16.89 -4.22
N LYS A 364 28.54 18.08 -4.83
CA LYS A 364 28.62 18.20 -6.30
C LYS A 364 29.91 17.63 -6.91
N ILE A 365 31.00 17.54 -6.15
CA ILE A 365 32.21 16.82 -6.57
C ILE A 365 31.93 15.31 -6.58
N PHE A 366 31.32 14.78 -5.52
CA PHE A 366 30.96 13.36 -5.45
C PHE A 366 29.84 12.96 -6.43
N ASP A 367 28.81 13.78 -6.64
CA ASP A 367 27.76 13.61 -7.67
C ASP A 367 28.39 13.50 -9.08
N ARG A 368 29.48 14.24 -9.34
CA ARG A 368 30.24 14.16 -10.60
C ARG A 368 31.00 12.84 -10.71
N ALA A 369 31.74 12.45 -9.68
CA ALA A 369 32.44 11.16 -9.68
C ALA A 369 31.47 9.96 -9.83
N GLN A 370 30.27 10.02 -9.25
CA GLN A 370 29.22 9.04 -9.51
C GLN A 370 28.81 8.98 -10.99
N ARG A 371 28.59 10.14 -11.62
CA ARG A 371 28.28 10.22 -13.07
C ARG A 371 29.38 9.61 -13.91
N ASP A 372 30.62 10.00 -13.64
CA ASP A 372 31.77 9.58 -14.44
C ASP A 372 32.06 8.08 -14.26
N PHE A 373 31.68 7.50 -13.10
CA PHE A 373 31.79 6.07 -12.79
C PHE A 373 30.62 5.23 -13.33
N HIS A 374 29.39 5.77 -13.36
CA HIS A 374 28.17 5.07 -13.79
C HIS A 374 27.69 5.46 -15.20
N MET A 375 28.52 6.11 -16.01
CA MET A 375 28.26 6.34 -17.43
C MET A 375 28.23 4.99 -18.17
N ASP A 376 27.05 4.56 -18.63
CA ASP A 376 26.93 3.36 -19.46
C ASP A 376 27.34 3.62 -20.93
N ARG A 377 27.48 2.55 -21.73
CA ARG A 377 27.86 2.67 -23.16
C ARG A 377 26.79 3.35 -24.03
N LEU A 378 25.61 3.60 -23.49
CA LEU A 378 24.47 4.25 -24.14
C LEU A 378 24.30 5.71 -23.65
N GLY A 379 25.21 6.20 -22.79
CA GLY A 379 25.19 7.57 -22.26
C GLY A 379 24.24 7.78 -21.07
N ARG A 380 23.63 6.71 -20.52
CA ARG A 380 22.75 6.82 -19.36
C ARG A 380 23.59 7.02 -18.09
N VAL A 381 23.13 7.94 -17.25
CA VAL A 381 23.84 8.41 -16.04
C VAL A 381 22.99 8.14 -14.81
N LEU A 382 23.47 7.28 -13.91
CA LEU A 382 22.83 7.02 -12.62
C LEU A 382 23.59 7.73 -11.48
N ILE A 383 23.00 8.80 -10.94
CA ILE A 383 23.49 9.46 -9.71
C ILE A 383 22.55 9.10 -8.57
N LEU A 384 23.09 8.50 -7.51
CA LEU A 384 22.33 8.05 -6.36
C LEU A 384 22.34 9.11 -5.25
N ALA A 385 21.18 9.31 -4.62
CA ALA A 385 21.04 10.21 -3.49
C ALA A 385 21.69 9.66 -2.21
N TYR A 386 22.37 10.52 -1.46
CA TYR A 386 22.89 10.25 -0.11
C TYR A 386 21.74 10.26 0.90
N LEU A 387 21.16 9.10 1.17
CA LEU A 387 19.96 8.96 2.00
C LEU A 387 20.28 9.22 3.48
N VAL A 388 19.62 10.21 4.08
CA VAL A 388 19.72 10.48 5.52
C VAL A 388 18.67 9.65 6.26
N ALA A 389 19.07 8.93 7.30
CA ALA A 389 18.19 8.05 8.05
C ALA A 389 17.26 8.81 9.02
N ASN A 390 16.12 8.21 9.37
CA ASN A 390 15.09 8.80 10.23
C ASN A 390 15.07 8.12 11.61
N LEU A 391 15.20 8.94 12.67
CA LEU A 391 15.12 8.58 14.10
C LEU A 391 13.94 7.66 14.43
N THR A 392 12.81 7.86 13.76
CA THR A 392 11.52 7.18 14.06
C THR A 392 11.27 5.92 13.23
N ARG A 393 12.11 5.60 12.23
CA ARG A 393 11.95 4.43 11.36
C ARG A 393 13.30 3.73 11.17
N TRP A 394 13.65 2.81 12.06
CA TRP A 394 15.05 2.38 12.25
C TRP A 394 15.60 1.64 11.01
N THR A 395 14.75 0.94 10.26
CA THR A 395 15.07 0.30 8.97
C THR A 395 15.62 1.26 7.91
N THR A 396 15.40 2.57 8.04
CA THR A 396 16.02 3.59 7.16
C THR A 396 17.53 3.69 7.33
N HIS A 397 18.11 3.32 8.48
CA HIS A 397 19.57 3.31 8.67
C HIS A 397 20.22 2.20 7.84
N CYS A 398 19.65 0.99 7.85
CA CYS A 398 20.09 -0.11 6.98
C CYS A 398 20.06 0.31 5.49
N ILE A 399 18.98 0.94 5.02
CA ILE A 399 18.88 1.43 3.64
C ILE A 399 19.92 2.53 3.34
N ALA A 400 20.14 3.46 4.29
CA ALA A 400 21.14 4.51 4.16
C ALA A 400 22.58 3.95 4.10
N PHE A 401 22.88 2.94 4.91
CA PHE A 401 24.19 2.27 4.94
C PHE A 401 24.42 1.43 3.69
N MET A 402 23.43 0.65 3.23
CA MET A 402 23.50 -0.05 1.93
C MET A 402 23.70 0.91 0.76
N ARG A 403 23.04 2.08 0.80
CA ARG A 403 23.23 3.12 -0.23
C ARG A 403 24.63 3.70 -0.18
N LEU A 404 25.15 4.00 1.01
CA LEU A 404 26.51 4.50 1.20
C LEU A 404 27.56 3.49 0.72
N PHE A 405 27.37 2.21 1.05
CA PHE A 405 28.26 1.11 0.64
C PHE A 405 28.34 0.97 -0.89
N ARG A 406 27.21 1.06 -1.61
CA ARG A 406 27.20 1.12 -3.10
C ARG A 406 27.95 2.31 -3.70
N LEU A 407 28.31 3.31 -2.88
CA LEU A 407 29.05 4.50 -3.31
C LEU A 407 30.53 4.47 -2.89
N GLU A 408 31.03 3.37 -2.31
CA GLU A 408 32.43 3.20 -1.90
C GLU A 408 33.42 3.57 -3.02
N GLU A 409 33.29 2.94 -4.19
CA GLU A 409 34.19 3.13 -5.32
C GLU A 409 34.17 4.56 -5.90
N PRO A 410 33.02 5.17 -6.26
CA PRO A 410 33.00 6.55 -6.75
C PRO A 410 33.41 7.57 -5.68
N LEU A 411 33.14 7.33 -4.38
CA LEU A 411 33.62 8.19 -3.29
C LEU A 411 35.15 8.12 -3.16
N ARG A 412 35.75 6.92 -3.21
CA ARG A 412 37.21 6.75 -3.21
C ARG A 412 37.85 7.40 -4.43
N LEU A 413 37.31 7.18 -5.63
CA LEU A 413 37.81 7.78 -6.86
C LEU A 413 37.83 9.32 -6.78
N ALA A 414 36.75 9.92 -6.27
CA ALA A 414 36.67 11.35 -6.03
C ALA A 414 37.73 11.84 -5.04
N VAL A 415 37.98 11.12 -3.94
CA VAL A 415 39.04 11.49 -2.99
C VAL A 415 40.42 11.34 -3.64
N MET A 416 40.69 10.26 -4.36
CA MET A 416 41.97 10.05 -5.04
C MET A 416 42.29 11.13 -6.07
N GLN A 417 41.31 11.54 -6.88
CA GLN A 417 41.50 12.54 -7.94
C GLN A 417 41.39 13.99 -7.43
N SER A 418 40.54 14.26 -6.43
CA SER A 418 40.07 15.61 -6.10
C SER A 418 40.19 15.97 -4.61
N ARG A 419 40.99 15.29 -3.79
CA ARG A 419 41.15 15.57 -2.34
C ARG A 419 41.33 17.06 -2.02
N GLY A 420 42.23 17.74 -2.72
CA GLY A 420 42.48 19.18 -2.53
C GLY A 420 41.27 20.06 -2.91
N ALA A 421 40.52 19.69 -3.94
CA ALA A 421 39.30 20.39 -4.35
C ALA A 421 38.14 20.15 -3.37
N ILE A 422 38.04 18.95 -2.77
CA ILE A 422 37.07 18.63 -1.72
C ILE A 422 37.33 19.49 -0.47
N ILE A 423 38.58 19.55 0.00
CA ILE A 423 38.99 20.39 1.14
C ILE A 423 38.71 21.86 0.83
N ALA A 424 39.12 22.37 -0.34
CA ALA A 424 38.86 23.75 -0.75
C ALA A 424 37.36 24.06 -0.88
N ALA A 425 36.54 23.09 -1.31
CA ALA A 425 35.09 23.24 -1.44
C ALA A 425 34.37 23.32 -0.09
N GLN A 426 34.87 22.67 0.96
CA GLN A 426 34.37 22.84 2.33
C GLN A 426 34.88 24.15 2.96
N VAL A 427 36.19 24.39 2.91
CA VAL A 427 36.82 25.59 3.52
C VAL A 427 36.29 26.89 2.93
N GLY A 428 36.08 26.93 1.60
CA GLY A 428 35.53 28.08 0.91
C GLY A 428 36.26 29.38 1.23
N THR A 429 35.56 30.34 1.85
CA THR A 429 36.07 31.66 2.23
C THR A 429 36.45 31.78 3.72
N ALA A 430 36.41 30.68 4.49
CA ALA A 430 36.73 30.68 5.91
C ALA A 430 38.18 31.12 6.19
N LYS A 431 38.42 31.70 7.37
CA LYS A 431 39.72 32.27 7.77
C LYS A 431 40.05 31.90 9.23
N GLY A 432 41.33 32.01 9.60
CA GLY A 432 41.79 31.74 10.97
C GLY A 432 41.43 30.33 11.45
N ALA A 433 40.96 30.22 12.70
CA ALA A 433 40.64 28.93 13.32
C ALA A 433 39.54 28.14 12.60
N GLU A 434 38.56 28.83 11.99
CA GLU A 434 37.47 28.18 11.24
C GLU A 434 37.99 27.46 9.99
N LYS A 435 38.94 28.08 9.27
CA LYS A 435 39.64 27.44 8.15
C LYS A 435 40.35 26.16 8.61
N THR A 436 41.04 26.20 9.74
CA THR A 436 41.76 25.04 10.28
C THR A 436 40.77 23.91 10.61
N ALA A 437 39.70 24.20 11.36
CA ALA A 437 38.69 23.22 11.73
C ALA A 437 38.00 22.56 10.52
N PHE A 438 37.62 23.35 9.50
CA PHE A 438 37.04 22.83 8.27
C PHE A 438 38.04 22.02 7.42
N THR A 439 39.33 22.36 7.48
CA THR A 439 40.38 21.57 6.81
C THR A 439 40.54 20.21 7.49
N GLU A 440 40.67 20.19 8.82
CA GLU A 440 40.79 18.98 9.64
C GLU A 440 39.57 18.06 9.51
N GLU A 441 38.35 18.62 9.49
CA GLU A 441 37.12 17.83 9.27
C GLU A 441 37.06 17.24 7.85
N ALA A 442 37.36 18.03 6.81
CA ALA A 442 37.40 17.56 5.43
C ALA A 442 38.44 16.44 5.24
N GLU A 443 39.64 16.62 5.80
CA GLU A 443 40.71 15.63 5.76
C GLU A 443 40.33 14.35 6.50
N LYS A 444 39.69 14.45 7.67
CA LYS A 444 39.18 13.30 8.43
C LYS A 444 38.21 12.47 7.60
N PHE A 445 37.21 13.08 6.95
CA PHE A 445 36.26 12.34 6.12
C PHE A 445 36.91 11.80 4.83
N CYS A 446 37.84 12.52 4.22
CA CYS A 446 38.61 12.01 3.08
C CYS A 446 39.50 10.82 3.47
N THR A 447 40.08 10.80 4.67
CA THR A 447 40.83 9.65 5.20
C THR A 447 39.89 8.47 5.46
N LEU A 448 38.73 8.69 6.10
CA LEU A 448 37.72 7.65 6.35
C LEU A 448 37.22 6.99 5.06
N ILE A 449 36.97 7.77 4.00
CA ILE A 449 36.57 7.23 2.68
C ILE A 449 37.67 6.33 2.08
N MET A 450 38.94 6.63 2.30
CA MET A 450 40.06 5.82 1.80
C MET A 450 40.38 4.60 2.70
N GLU A 451 39.79 4.51 3.88
CA GLU A 451 40.12 3.49 4.87
C GLU A 451 39.37 2.17 4.60
N THR A 452 40.06 1.14 4.10
CA THR A 452 39.45 -0.17 3.80
C THR A 452 38.72 -0.79 5.02
N THR A 453 39.26 -0.62 6.23
CA THR A 453 38.68 -1.12 7.47
C THR A 453 37.33 -0.49 7.82
N PHE A 454 37.06 0.76 7.42
CA PHE A 454 35.74 1.36 7.60
C PHE A 454 34.69 0.65 6.72
N TRP A 455 35.02 0.39 5.46
CA TRP A 455 34.08 -0.20 4.50
C TRP A 455 33.80 -1.68 4.76
N SER A 456 34.82 -2.48 5.11
CA SER A 456 34.60 -3.88 5.52
C SER A 456 33.78 -3.98 6.81
N SER A 457 33.99 -3.05 7.75
CA SER A 457 33.15 -2.96 8.96
C SER A 457 31.72 -2.52 8.64
N LEU A 458 31.52 -1.68 7.63
CA LEU A 458 30.20 -1.25 7.16
C LEU A 458 29.46 -2.39 6.46
N GLU A 459 30.15 -3.21 5.66
CA GLU A 459 29.57 -4.41 5.04
C GLU A 459 29.11 -5.41 6.11
N SER A 460 29.98 -5.76 7.07
CA SER A 460 29.63 -6.65 8.18
C SER A 460 28.46 -6.11 9.03
N LEU A 461 28.45 -4.80 9.34
CA LEU A 461 27.31 -4.14 9.98
C LEU A 461 26.01 -4.30 9.18
N ILE A 462 26.06 -4.16 7.84
CA ILE A 462 24.90 -4.32 6.97
C ILE A 462 24.39 -5.77 7.00
N GLU A 463 25.28 -6.77 6.90
CA GLU A 463 24.94 -8.20 6.91
C GLU A 463 24.24 -8.66 8.20
N ASP A 464 24.55 -8.02 9.33
CA ASP A 464 23.92 -8.25 10.62
C ASP A 464 22.54 -7.57 10.76
N ILE A 465 22.41 -6.31 10.33
CA ILE A 465 21.18 -5.52 10.54
C ILE A 465 20.14 -5.69 9.44
N GLU A 466 20.52 -6.08 8.21
CA GLU A 466 19.60 -6.32 7.09
C GLU A 466 18.54 -7.38 7.45
N PRO A 467 18.88 -8.56 8.03
CA PRO A 467 17.90 -9.54 8.49
C PRO A 467 17.00 -9.03 9.62
N ILE A 468 17.50 -8.17 10.51
CA ILE A 468 16.71 -7.58 11.61
C ILE A 468 15.69 -6.59 11.01
N CYS A 469 16.12 -5.80 10.02
CA CYS A 469 15.28 -4.89 9.29
C CYS A 469 14.25 -5.61 8.41
N TYR A 470 14.59 -6.77 7.83
CA TYR A 470 13.65 -7.66 7.15
C TYR A 470 12.60 -8.21 8.12
N GLY A 471 13.02 -8.79 9.24
CA GLY A 471 12.12 -9.26 10.28
C GLY A 471 11.15 -8.16 10.72
N THR A 472 11.67 -6.94 10.95
CA THR A 472 10.84 -5.76 11.26
C THR A 472 9.80 -5.46 10.16
N ASN A 473 10.24 -5.39 8.89
CA ASN A 473 9.36 -5.06 7.75
C ASN A 473 8.29 -6.14 7.50
N LEU A 474 8.64 -7.41 7.66
CA LEU A 474 7.71 -8.55 7.59
C LEU A 474 6.67 -8.43 8.71
N ASN A 475 7.12 -8.21 9.94
CA ASN A 475 6.25 -8.10 11.12
C ASN A 475 5.35 -6.85 11.12
N GLN A 476 5.59 -5.86 10.25
CA GLN A 476 4.71 -4.68 10.04
C GLN A 476 3.56 -4.89 9.03
N LYS A 477 3.41 -6.06 8.40
CA LYS A 477 2.36 -6.28 7.40
C LYS A 477 1.06 -6.76 8.06
N ASP A 478 -0.09 -6.22 7.62
CA ASP A 478 -1.42 -6.55 8.18
C ASP A 478 -1.85 -8.02 8.03
N SER A 479 -1.12 -8.79 7.21
CA SER A 479 -1.36 -10.21 6.96
C SER A 479 -0.30 -11.12 7.58
N THR A 480 0.59 -10.60 8.44
CA THR A 480 1.66 -11.40 9.02
C THR A 480 1.12 -12.22 10.18
N ARG A 481 1.12 -13.52 9.97
CA ARG A 481 0.59 -14.54 10.87
C ARG A 481 1.62 -14.96 11.92
N ALA A 482 1.17 -15.55 13.01
CA ALA A 482 2.03 -16.03 14.09
C ALA A 482 3.08 -17.09 13.63
N ASP A 483 2.78 -17.95 12.65
CA ASP A 483 3.75 -18.89 12.09
C ASP A 483 4.92 -18.18 11.40
N GLN A 484 4.61 -17.14 10.63
CA GLN A 484 5.63 -16.33 9.94
C GLN A 484 6.49 -15.53 10.93
N VAL A 485 5.90 -15.06 12.03
CA VAL A 485 6.63 -14.41 13.12
C VAL A 485 7.62 -15.40 13.75
N LEU A 486 7.18 -16.62 14.08
CA LEU A 486 8.04 -17.65 14.65
C LEU A 486 9.19 -18.00 13.69
N LEU A 487 8.91 -18.25 12.41
CA LEU A 487 9.95 -18.53 11.42
C LEU A 487 10.95 -17.37 11.28
N SER A 488 10.49 -16.12 11.32
CA SER A 488 11.38 -14.95 11.30
C SER A 488 12.27 -14.83 12.55
N LEU A 489 11.75 -15.23 13.72
CA LEU A 489 12.51 -15.26 14.97
C LEU A 489 13.53 -16.40 14.98
N VAL A 490 13.17 -17.57 14.45
CA VAL A 490 14.04 -18.74 14.32
C VAL A 490 15.17 -18.46 13.32
N GLY A 491 14.88 -17.88 12.16
CA GLY A 491 15.90 -17.46 11.19
C GLY A 491 16.91 -16.46 11.80
N MET A 492 16.41 -15.51 12.60
CA MET A 492 17.25 -14.59 13.36
C MET A 492 18.12 -15.32 14.40
N PHE A 493 17.51 -16.22 15.19
CA PHE A 493 18.21 -17.01 16.21
C PHE A 493 19.32 -17.87 15.61
N LEU A 494 19.03 -18.61 14.53
CA LEU A 494 20.02 -19.46 13.87
C LEU A 494 21.17 -18.65 13.27
N ARG A 495 20.90 -17.46 12.70
CA ARG A 495 21.95 -16.55 12.22
C ARG A 495 22.83 -16.04 13.37
N MET A 496 22.22 -15.64 14.49
CA MET A 496 22.96 -15.14 15.66
C MET A 496 23.77 -16.25 16.35
N VAL A 497 23.27 -17.49 16.41
CA VAL A 497 24.03 -18.65 16.91
C VAL A 497 25.25 -18.95 16.02
N ALA A 498 25.15 -18.70 14.71
CA ALA A 498 26.24 -18.88 13.74
C ALA A 498 27.11 -17.63 13.53
N HIS A 499 26.93 -16.57 14.32
CA HIS A 499 27.64 -15.30 14.16
C HIS A 499 29.15 -15.46 14.49
N PRO A 500 30.07 -14.85 13.71
CA PRO A 500 31.52 -15.03 13.89
C PRO A 500 32.04 -14.54 15.24
N GLU A 501 31.54 -13.38 15.72
CA GLU A 501 31.91 -12.85 17.04
C GLU A 501 31.18 -13.59 18.18
N PRO A 502 31.88 -14.29 19.11
CA PRO A 502 31.22 -15.09 20.15
C PRO A 502 30.43 -14.27 21.17
N GLU A 503 30.86 -13.04 21.46
CA GLU A 503 30.14 -12.13 22.36
C GLU A 503 28.79 -11.71 21.78
N VAL A 504 28.74 -11.46 20.47
CA VAL A 504 27.50 -11.14 19.75
C VAL A 504 26.61 -12.38 19.69
N ALA A 505 27.17 -13.54 19.34
CA ALA A 505 26.44 -14.79 19.28
C ALA A 505 25.75 -15.12 20.61
N SER A 506 26.51 -15.15 21.71
CA SER A 506 25.99 -15.40 23.06
C SER A 506 25.01 -14.30 23.52
N GLY A 507 25.42 -13.03 23.36
CA GLY A 507 24.68 -11.87 23.85
C GLY A 507 23.35 -11.61 23.14
N MET A 508 23.23 -12.02 21.86
CA MET A 508 21.99 -11.95 21.09
C MET A 508 21.12 -13.19 21.27
N THR A 509 21.72 -14.38 21.27
CA THR A 509 20.99 -15.65 21.51
C THR A 509 20.23 -15.59 22.84
N ALA A 510 20.88 -15.15 23.93
CA ALA A 510 20.24 -15.00 25.24
C ALA A 510 19.04 -14.02 25.24
N ARG A 511 19.06 -12.99 24.38
CA ARG A 511 18.00 -11.98 24.27
C ARG A 511 16.82 -12.45 23.43
N LEU A 512 17.10 -13.14 22.33
CA LEU A 512 16.08 -13.79 21.52
C LEU A 512 15.34 -14.86 22.33
N GLU A 513 16.06 -15.66 23.10
CA GLU A 513 15.48 -16.64 24.04
C GLU A 513 14.65 -15.97 25.15
N LYS A 514 15.08 -14.82 25.70
CA LYS A 514 14.27 -14.06 26.65
C LYS A 514 12.95 -13.58 26.02
N ARG A 515 13.00 -12.97 24.84
CA ARG A 515 11.79 -12.53 24.10
C ARG A 515 10.87 -13.69 23.75
N TRP A 516 11.43 -14.86 23.40
CA TRP A 516 10.68 -16.09 23.15
C TRP A 516 10.07 -16.69 24.44
N LYS A 517 10.79 -16.64 25.56
CA LYS A 517 10.28 -17.05 26.88
C LYS A 517 9.08 -16.19 27.28
N ASP A 518 9.10 -14.89 27.02
CA ASP A 518 8.08 -13.94 27.48
C ASP A 518 6.82 -13.90 26.62
N CYS A 519 6.80 -14.60 25.47
CA CYS A 519 5.65 -14.66 24.58
C CYS A 519 4.68 -15.82 24.88
N ASP A 520 3.48 -15.74 24.31
CA ASP A 520 2.46 -16.81 24.37
C ASP A 520 2.84 -17.96 23.42
N GLN A 521 3.90 -18.70 23.75
CA GLN A 521 4.48 -19.76 22.89
C GLN A 521 3.44 -20.71 22.25
N PRO A 522 2.36 -21.16 22.94
CA PRO A 522 1.30 -21.97 22.33
C PRO A 522 0.70 -21.38 21.05
N LEU A 523 0.50 -20.05 20.98
CA LEU A 523 -0.02 -19.39 19.78
C LEU A 523 0.90 -19.62 18.57
N PHE A 524 2.19 -19.35 18.76
CA PHE A 524 3.22 -19.40 17.71
C PHE A 524 3.49 -20.84 17.26
N LEU A 525 3.58 -21.76 18.21
CA LEU A 525 3.79 -23.19 17.95
C LEU A 525 2.58 -23.79 17.22
N LEU A 526 1.35 -23.56 17.70
CA LEU A 526 0.16 -24.08 17.04
C LEU A 526 -0.06 -23.47 15.66
N ALA A 527 0.19 -22.18 15.47
CA ALA A 527 0.11 -21.57 14.15
C ALA A 527 1.07 -22.24 13.14
N LEU A 528 2.29 -22.58 13.57
CA LEU A 528 3.28 -23.26 12.71
C LEU A 528 2.92 -24.74 12.47
N ILE A 529 2.49 -25.47 13.50
CA ILE A 529 2.03 -26.87 13.38
C ILE A 529 0.79 -26.97 12.47
N LEU A 530 -0.14 -26.03 12.61
CA LEU A 530 -1.35 -25.91 11.78
C LEU A 530 -1.09 -25.23 10.44
N ASN A 531 0.14 -24.85 10.09
CA ASN A 531 0.47 -24.49 8.71
C ASN A 531 0.74 -25.78 7.92
N PRO A 532 -0.10 -26.15 6.91
CA PRO A 532 0.03 -27.42 6.20
C PRO A 532 1.30 -27.56 5.34
N PHE A 533 2.02 -26.46 5.08
CA PHE A 533 3.30 -26.45 4.36
C PHE A 533 4.51 -26.68 5.30
N GLU A 534 4.34 -26.52 6.61
CA GLU A 534 5.46 -26.51 7.59
C GLU A 534 5.35 -27.66 8.60
N ARG A 535 4.17 -27.79 9.23
CA ARG A 535 3.77 -28.91 10.11
C ARG A 535 4.80 -29.19 11.21
N LEU A 536 5.04 -30.47 11.53
CA LEU A 536 6.11 -30.87 12.47
C LEU A 536 7.50 -30.88 11.82
N SER A 537 7.58 -30.81 10.49
CA SER A 537 8.84 -30.87 9.72
C SER A 537 9.75 -29.64 9.85
N ALA A 538 9.20 -28.53 10.35
CA ALA A 538 9.93 -27.29 10.64
C ALA A 538 10.75 -27.34 11.94
N PHE A 539 10.46 -28.28 12.86
CA PHE A 539 11.12 -28.37 14.16
C PHE A 539 12.35 -29.28 14.14
N GLY A 540 13.28 -29.02 15.06
CA GLY A 540 14.47 -29.84 15.28
C GLY A 540 14.16 -31.17 15.99
N PRO A 541 15.09 -32.15 15.94
CA PRO A 541 14.88 -33.47 16.54
C PRO A 541 14.73 -33.43 18.07
N GLU A 542 15.31 -32.43 18.73
CA GLU A 542 15.26 -32.23 20.19
C GLU A 542 14.01 -31.48 20.67
N ALA A 543 13.12 -31.09 19.75
CA ALA A 543 11.94 -30.28 20.08
C ALA A 543 10.97 -30.98 21.04
N ASP A 544 10.97 -32.33 21.09
CA ASP A 544 10.04 -33.14 21.89
C ASP A 544 8.57 -32.68 21.63
N LEU A 545 8.23 -32.62 20.34
CA LEU A 545 6.90 -32.32 19.83
C LEU A 545 6.29 -33.59 19.23
N ASN A 546 6.04 -34.57 20.10
CA ASN A 546 5.28 -35.76 19.74
C ASN A 546 3.77 -35.45 19.62
N HIS A 547 2.98 -36.41 19.11
CA HIS A 547 1.56 -36.23 18.86
C HIS A 547 0.74 -35.90 20.12
N PHE A 548 1.11 -36.45 21.29
CA PHE A 548 0.44 -36.18 22.57
C PHE A 548 0.76 -34.77 23.08
N ASN A 549 2.04 -34.39 23.11
CA ASN A 549 2.47 -33.05 23.52
C ASN A 549 1.82 -31.95 22.65
N CYS A 550 1.66 -32.20 21.34
CA CYS A 550 0.98 -31.30 20.42
C CYS A 550 -0.53 -31.25 20.67
N LEU A 551 -1.16 -32.38 21.00
CA LEU A 551 -2.58 -32.45 21.32
C LEU A 551 -2.91 -31.70 22.62
N ASP A 552 -2.10 -31.87 23.68
CA ASP A 552 -2.22 -31.13 24.94
C ASP A 552 -2.13 -29.62 24.70
N LEU A 553 -1.20 -29.20 23.83
CA LEU A 553 -1.04 -27.80 23.43
C LEU A 553 -2.31 -27.27 22.72
N LEU A 554 -2.83 -28.03 21.75
CA LEU A 554 -4.02 -27.66 21.00
C LEU A 554 -5.25 -27.60 21.90
N ILE A 555 -5.47 -28.60 22.75
CA ILE A 555 -6.64 -28.67 23.64
C ILE A 555 -6.58 -27.58 24.71
N SER A 556 -5.42 -27.30 25.29
CA SER A 556 -5.25 -26.18 26.23
C SER A 556 -5.60 -24.82 25.58
N MET A 557 -5.19 -24.61 24.32
CA MET A 557 -5.51 -23.38 23.57
C MET A 557 -6.98 -23.33 23.08
N TYR A 558 -7.55 -24.47 22.71
CA TYR A 558 -8.96 -24.61 22.32
C TYR A 558 -9.89 -24.34 23.52
N GLN A 559 -9.65 -25.02 24.64
CA GLN A 559 -10.36 -24.80 25.91
C GLN A 559 -10.21 -23.36 26.40
N ARG A 560 -9.03 -22.75 26.24
CA ARG A 560 -8.83 -21.31 26.53
C ARG A 560 -9.77 -20.45 25.69
N LEU A 561 -9.76 -20.55 24.36
CA LEU A 561 -10.66 -19.76 23.51
C LEU A 561 -12.15 -20.04 23.77
N LYS A 562 -12.52 -21.29 24.03
CA LYS A 562 -13.91 -21.71 24.31
C LYS A 562 -14.36 -21.45 25.76
N SER A 563 -13.47 -21.03 26.66
CA SER A 563 -13.79 -20.64 28.06
C SER A 563 -14.46 -19.26 28.17
N ARG A 564 -14.70 -18.60 27.04
CA ARG A 564 -15.35 -17.28 26.95
C ARG A 564 -16.77 -17.32 27.54
N PRO A 565 -17.22 -16.29 28.32
CA PRO A 565 -18.48 -16.35 29.06
C PRO A 565 -19.76 -16.39 28.21
N ASP A 566 -19.71 -15.97 26.96
CA ASP A 566 -20.83 -16.01 26.01
C ASP A 566 -20.97 -17.38 25.30
N ASN A 567 -20.08 -18.33 25.57
CA ASN A 567 -20.20 -19.68 25.05
C ASN A 567 -21.38 -20.42 25.72
N SER A 568 -22.49 -20.53 24.98
CA SER A 568 -23.70 -21.23 25.40
C SER A 568 -23.63 -22.77 25.34
N ASP A 569 -22.53 -23.35 24.83
CA ASP A 569 -22.36 -24.81 24.76
C ASP A 569 -22.50 -25.44 26.15
N THR A 570 -23.32 -26.47 26.27
CA THR A 570 -23.41 -27.33 27.46
C THR A 570 -22.11 -28.11 27.68
N GLN A 571 -21.90 -28.64 28.88
CA GLN A 571 -20.69 -29.42 29.18
C GLN A 571 -20.54 -30.65 28.27
N ALA A 572 -21.63 -31.30 27.88
CA ALA A 572 -21.61 -32.44 26.96
C ALA A 572 -21.21 -32.02 25.53
N GLU A 573 -21.72 -30.89 25.03
CA GLU A 573 -21.33 -30.34 23.72
C GLU A 573 -19.86 -29.92 23.70
N ARG A 574 -19.36 -29.32 24.80
CA ARG A 574 -17.93 -28.97 24.94
C ARG A 574 -17.05 -30.21 24.86
N THR A 575 -17.35 -31.25 25.64
CA THR A 575 -16.61 -32.52 25.59
C THR A 575 -16.68 -33.17 24.20
N SER A 576 -17.85 -33.19 23.55
CA SER A 576 -17.96 -33.74 22.18
C SER A 576 -17.15 -32.95 21.15
N LYS A 577 -17.13 -31.61 21.23
CA LYS A 577 -16.30 -30.78 20.35
C LYS A 577 -14.80 -30.94 20.64
N GLU A 578 -14.42 -31.13 21.90
CA GLU A 578 -13.04 -31.45 22.31
C GLU A 578 -12.59 -32.82 21.77
N GLU A 579 -13.45 -33.84 21.79
CA GLU A 579 -13.20 -35.14 21.15
C GLU A 579 -13.06 -35.02 19.63
N GLN A 580 -13.97 -34.28 18.97
CA GLN A 580 -13.93 -34.05 17.52
C GLN A 580 -12.66 -33.31 17.08
N VAL A 581 -12.28 -32.23 17.77
CA VAL A 581 -11.06 -31.48 17.45
C VAL A 581 -9.80 -32.31 17.72
N SER A 582 -9.80 -33.13 18.78
CA SER A 582 -8.70 -34.06 19.10
C SER A 582 -8.51 -35.10 18.00
N ALA A 583 -9.58 -35.79 17.61
CA ALA A 583 -9.54 -36.84 16.59
C ALA A 583 -9.11 -36.28 15.22
N ALA A 584 -9.69 -35.14 14.81
CA ALA A 584 -9.30 -34.45 13.60
C ALA A 584 -7.83 -34.01 13.64
N PHE A 585 -7.33 -33.54 14.78
CA PHE A 585 -5.95 -33.06 14.89
C PHE A 585 -4.92 -34.19 14.83
N LEU A 586 -5.20 -35.34 15.47
CA LEU A 586 -4.36 -36.53 15.34
C LEU A 586 -4.36 -37.08 13.91
N GLN A 587 -5.50 -37.04 13.20
CA GLN A 587 -5.56 -37.35 11.77
C GLN A 587 -4.73 -36.36 10.93
N TYR A 588 -4.81 -35.07 11.23
CA TYR A 588 -4.02 -34.04 10.58
C TYR A 588 -2.51 -34.24 10.83
N LEU A 589 -2.06 -34.51 12.05
CA LEU A 589 -0.63 -34.75 12.33
C LEU A 589 -0.10 -36.00 11.62
N SER A 590 -0.89 -37.07 11.60
CA SER A 590 -0.52 -38.34 10.93
C SER A 590 -0.68 -38.32 9.41
N SER A 591 -1.23 -37.27 8.81
CA SER A 591 -1.59 -37.21 7.38
C SER A 591 -2.60 -38.30 6.97
N THR A 592 -3.58 -38.60 7.83
CA THR A 592 -4.59 -39.65 7.59
C THR A 592 -6.00 -39.08 7.42
N GLY A 593 -6.95 -39.95 7.08
CA GLY A 593 -8.36 -39.56 6.95
C GLY A 593 -8.57 -38.45 5.91
N PRO A 594 -9.35 -37.39 6.23
CA PRO A 594 -9.59 -36.26 5.34
C PRO A 594 -8.32 -35.52 4.86
N PHE A 595 -7.20 -35.65 5.57
CA PHE A 595 -5.95 -34.94 5.28
C PHE A 595 -4.97 -35.76 4.42
N ALA A 596 -5.23 -37.07 4.24
CA ALA A 596 -4.35 -37.96 3.46
C ALA A 596 -4.06 -37.48 2.02
N PRO A 597 -5.00 -36.87 1.28
CA PRO A 597 -4.70 -36.36 -0.06
C PRO A 597 -3.70 -35.21 -0.12
N TRP A 598 -3.39 -34.53 1.01
CA TRP A 598 -2.56 -33.32 1.00
C TRP A 598 -1.16 -33.55 0.44
N LEU A 599 -0.45 -34.59 0.91
CA LEU A 599 0.93 -34.89 0.52
C LEU A 599 1.10 -35.12 -0.99
N GLY A 600 0.06 -35.63 -1.67
CA GLY A 600 0.07 -35.82 -3.13
C GLY A 600 -0.39 -34.59 -3.93
N ASN A 601 -1.02 -33.60 -3.28
CA ASN A 601 -1.63 -32.45 -3.94
C ASN A 601 -0.98 -31.10 -3.61
N GLU A 602 -0.11 -31.02 -2.60
CA GLU A 602 0.56 -29.79 -2.12
C GLU A 602 1.15 -28.95 -3.27
N ALA A 603 2.05 -29.52 -4.09
CA ALA A 603 2.67 -28.82 -5.22
C ALA A 603 1.68 -28.40 -6.33
N SER A 604 0.54 -29.10 -6.46
CA SER A 604 -0.55 -28.73 -7.38
C SER A 604 -1.39 -27.58 -6.81
N PHE A 605 -1.62 -27.58 -5.50
CA PHE A 605 -2.31 -26.51 -4.78
C PHE A 605 -1.48 -25.23 -4.78
N GLU A 606 -0.21 -25.31 -4.42
CA GLU A 606 0.72 -24.17 -4.39
C GLU A 606 0.80 -23.47 -5.77
N ARG A 607 0.86 -24.23 -6.86
CA ARG A 607 0.85 -23.67 -8.23
C ARG A 607 -0.44 -22.93 -8.59
N ARG A 608 -1.59 -23.33 -8.03
CA ARG A 608 -2.92 -22.79 -8.38
C ARG A 608 -3.39 -21.69 -7.44
N MET A 609 -3.04 -21.78 -6.16
CA MET A 609 -3.60 -20.98 -5.06
C MET A 609 -2.50 -20.27 -4.23
N GLY A 610 -1.23 -20.58 -4.45
CA GLY A 610 -0.09 -20.09 -3.65
C GLY A 610 0.05 -20.76 -2.27
N ARG A 611 1.06 -20.33 -1.51
CA ARG A 611 1.31 -20.76 -0.11
C ARG A 611 0.41 -20.05 0.90
N ASP A 612 -0.91 -20.12 0.74
CA ASP A 612 -1.87 -19.65 1.75
C ASP A 612 -2.42 -20.83 2.58
N PRO A 613 -1.99 -21.03 3.84
CA PRO A 613 -2.49 -22.10 4.68
C PRO A 613 -3.98 -21.94 5.00
N ILE A 614 -4.55 -20.73 4.98
CA ILE A 614 -6.00 -20.55 5.18
C ILE A 614 -6.79 -21.12 4.01
N ALA A 615 -6.35 -20.90 2.77
CA ALA A 615 -6.97 -21.50 1.59
C ALA A 615 -6.95 -23.04 1.66
N VAL A 616 -5.88 -23.63 2.20
CA VAL A 616 -5.78 -25.09 2.42
C VAL A 616 -6.80 -25.56 3.47
N TRP A 617 -6.90 -24.89 4.62
CA TRP A 617 -7.90 -25.23 5.64
C TRP A 617 -9.34 -25.08 5.13
N VAL A 618 -9.63 -24.03 4.35
CA VAL A 618 -10.93 -23.88 3.68
C VAL A 618 -11.22 -25.05 2.75
N ALA A 619 -10.21 -25.60 2.05
CA ALA A 619 -10.35 -26.78 1.20
C ALA A 619 -10.50 -28.10 2.00
N PHE A 620 -9.93 -28.20 3.20
CA PHE A 620 -10.15 -29.34 4.11
C PHE A 620 -11.52 -29.34 4.80
N ARG A 621 -12.30 -28.24 4.72
CA ARG A 621 -13.53 -28.06 5.49
C ARG A 621 -14.62 -29.07 5.09
N THR A 622 -14.76 -30.12 5.89
CA THR A 622 -15.88 -31.07 5.84
C THR A 622 -16.55 -31.16 7.22
N PRO A 623 -17.81 -31.61 7.31
CA PRO A 623 -18.52 -31.69 8.60
C PRO A 623 -17.76 -32.48 9.68
N ALA A 624 -16.97 -33.50 9.29
CA ALA A 624 -16.20 -34.34 10.22
C ALA A 624 -14.96 -33.65 10.84
N VAL A 625 -14.46 -32.56 10.25
CA VAL A 625 -13.28 -31.83 10.74
C VAL A 625 -13.52 -30.32 10.88
N ALA A 626 -14.79 -29.90 10.92
CA ALA A 626 -15.20 -28.50 10.92
C ALA A 626 -14.64 -27.73 12.14
N GLU A 627 -14.72 -28.29 13.36
CA GLU A 627 -14.21 -27.63 14.58
C GLU A 627 -12.68 -27.38 14.50
N LEU A 628 -11.89 -28.34 14.00
CA LEU A 628 -10.45 -28.12 13.80
C LEU A 628 -10.17 -27.10 12.72
N THR A 629 -10.92 -27.17 11.61
CA THR A 629 -10.76 -26.24 10.49
C THR A 629 -11.03 -24.80 10.91
N ASP A 630 -12.12 -24.58 11.64
CA ASP A 630 -12.53 -23.24 12.09
C ASP A 630 -11.59 -22.73 13.20
N PHE A 631 -11.07 -23.60 14.07
CA PHE A 631 -10.03 -23.28 15.04
C PHE A 631 -8.70 -22.89 14.37
N ALA A 632 -8.24 -23.67 13.39
CA ALA A 632 -7.00 -23.41 12.65
C ALA A 632 -7.07 -22.11 11.84
N ILE A 633 -8.18 -21.86 11.15
CA ILE A 633 -8.43 -20.59 10.45
C ILE A 633 -8.47 -19.43 11.46
N THR A 634 -9.07 -19.62 12.64
CA THR A 634 -9.11 -18.60 13.70
C THR A 634 -7.71 -18.24 14.19
N LEU A 635 -6.84 -19.23 14.48
CA LEU A 635 -5.45 -18.99 14.90
C LEU A 635 -4.59 -18.36 13.79
N LEU A 636 -4.71 -18.84 12.55
CA LEU A 636 -3.93 -18.31 11.42
C LEU A 636 -4.33 -16.86 11.04
N LYS A 637 -5.55 -16.42 11.38
CA LYS A 637 -5.99 -15.02 11.23
C LYS A 637 -5.50 -14.07 12.33
N ILE A 638 -4.74 -14.56 13.32
CA ILE A 638 -4.16 -13.71 14.37
C ILE A 638 -2.93 -12.98 13.81
N VAL A 639 -3.01 -11.66 13.79
CA VAL A 639 -1.98 -10.74 13.28
C VAL A 639 -1.34 -10.05 14.46
N VAL A 640 -0.09 -10.37 14.77
CA VAL A 640 0.56 -9.97 16.02
C VAL A 640 1.31 -8.62 15.94
N ASN A 641 0.70 -7.61 15.31
CA ASN A 641 1.30 -6.26 15.16
C ASN A 641 0.27 -5.12 15.26
N GLN A 642 0.79 -3.88 15.36
CA GLN A 642 -0.01 -2.65 15.47
C GLN A 642 0.01 -1.78 14.19
N ALA A 643 0.43 -2.31 13.04
CA ALA A 643 0.68 -1.50 11.84
C ALA A 643 -0.55 -0.72 11.32
N GLY A 644 -1.76 -1.15 11.68
CA GLY A 644 -3.00 -0.40 11.49
C GLY A 644 -2.96 1.00 12.14
N CYS A 645 -2.48 1.10 13.37
CA CYS A 645 -2.35 2.37 14.07
C CYS A 645 -1.20 3.24 13.51
N GLU A 646 -0.05 2.65 13.13
CA GLU A 646 1.03 3.42 12.49
C GLU A 646 0.55 4.17 11.23
N ARG A 647 -0.34 3.55 10.43
CA ARG A 647 -0.96 4.20 9.25
C ARG A 647 -1.94 5.29 9.65
N VAL A 648 -2.78 5.05 10.66
CA VAL A 648 -3.66 6.09 11.24
C VAL A 648 -2.83 7.29 11.72
N PHE A 649 -1.72 7.07 12.41
CA PHE A 649 -0.86 8.15 12.90
C PHE A 649 -0.13 8.90 11.79
N SER A 650 0.23 8.19 10.70
CA SER A 650 0.79 8.83 9.51
C SER A 650 -0.25 9.72 8.81
N ASP A 651 -1.49 9.24 8.67
CA ASP A 651 -2.64 10.02 8.19
C ASP A 651 -2.94 11.23 9.11
N LEU A 652 -2.91 11.05 10.44
CA LEU A 652 -3.13 12.11 11.41
C LEU A 652 -2.03 13.20 11.39
N LYS A 653 -0.76 12.85 11.13
CA LYS A 653 0.32 13.83 10.96
C LYS A 653 0.06 14.75 9.76
N VAL A 654 -0.24 14.16 8.59
CA VAL A 654 -0.64 14.92 7.40
C VAL A 654 -1.91 15.74 7.67
N LYS A 655 -2.84 15.21 8.47
CA LYS A 655 -4.11 15.88 8.79
C LYS A 655 -4.03 16.95 9.88
N GLN A 656 -3.02 16.95 10.75
CA GLN A 656 -2.85 17.93 11.83
C GLN A 656 -1.52 18.67 11.68
N THR A 657 -1.42 19.51 10.64
CA THR A 657 -0.25 20.38 10.45
C THR A 657 -0.30 21.60 11.40
N GLN A 658 0.81 22.33 11.54
CA GLN A 658 0.85 23.57 12.33
C GLN A 658 -0.21 24.60 11.87
N ARG A 659 -0.48 24.68 10.56
CA ARG A 659 -1.54 25.53 9.98
C ARG A 659 -2.96 25.01 10.24
N ARG A 660 -3.12 23.73 10.60
CA ARG A 660 -4.41 23.03 10.79
C ARG A 660 -4.57 22.41 12.19
N ASN A 661 -3.90 22.98 13.19
CA ASN A 661 -3.86 22.46 14.56
C ASN A 661 -5.19 22.56 15.35
N ARG A 662 -6.17 23.36 14.88
CA ARG A 662 -7.47 23.58 15.55
C ARG A 662 -8.53 22.49 15.31
N LEU A 663 -8.17 21.38 14.66
CA LEU A 663 -9.10 20.25 14.46
C LEU A 663 -9.25 19.45 15.75
N LYS A 664 -10.48 19.36 16.27
CA LYS A 664 -10.83 18.49 17.40
C LYS A 664 -10.66 17.01 17.03
N LEU A 665 -10.35 16.18 18.02
CA LEU A 665 -10.10 14.74 17.86
C LEU A 665 -11.24 13.98 17.17
N GLU A 666 -12.49 14.26 17.57
CA GLU A 666 -13.70 13.71 16.94
C GLU A 666 -13.72 13.94 15.41
N LYS A 667 -13.33 15.14 14.98
CA LYS A 667 -13.30 15.53 13.57
C LYS A 667 -12.20 14.81 12.80
N LEU A 668 -11.02 14.67 13.42
CA LEU A 668 -9.91 13.89 12.88
C LEU A 668 -10.31 12.41 12.71
N GLY A 669 -10.95 11.81 13.72
CA GLY A 669 -11.44 10.43 13.66
C GLY A 669 -12.42 10.19 12.50
N LYS A 670 -13.39 11.11 12.29
CA LYS A 670 -14.30 11.08 11.13
C LYS A 670 -13.54 11.18 9.80
N MET A 671 -12.60 12.13 9.68
CA MET A 671 -11.77 12.31 8.47
C MET A 671 -10.85 11.12 8.17
N THR A 672 -10.34 10.41 9.18
CA THR A 672 -9.51 9.21 8.99
C THR A 672 -10.35 8.03 8.52
N LYS A 673 -11.51 7.77 9.14
CA LYS A 673 -12.44 6.70 8.73
C LYS A 673 -12.90 6.86 7.28
N ILE A 674 -13.39 8.05 6.93
CA ILE A 674 -13.87 8.35 5.57
C ILE A 674 -12.70 8.31 4.57
N GLY A 675 -11.51 8.78 4.96
CA GLY A 675 -10.32 8.71 4.11
C GLY A 675 -9.86 7.28 3.80
N ALA A 676 -9.92 6.39 4.80
CA ALA A 676 -9.62 4.97 4.62
C ALA A 676 -10.61 4.29 3.66
N GLU A 677 -11.91 4.56 3.81
CA GLU A 677 -12.96 4.06 2.92
C GLU A 677 -12.81 4.59 1.49
N ILE A 678 -12.59 5.90 1.31
CA ILE A 678 -12.36 6.50 -0.02
C ILE A 678 -11.17 5.83 -0.71
N ARG A 679 -10.08 5.58 0.02
CA ARG A 679 -8.89 4.93 -0.52
C ARG A 679 -9.15 3.47 -0.92
N ALA A 680 -9.92 2.73 -0.13
CA ALA A 680 -10.32 1.36 -0.47
C ALA A 680 -11.17 1.32 -1.76
N ASP A 681 -12.18 2.20 -1.85
CA ASP A 681 -13.07 2.35 -3.01
C ASP A 681 -12.32 2.83 -4.28
N GLN A 682 -11.30 3.70 -4.14
CA GLN A 682 -10.43 4.12 -5.24
C GLN A 682 -9.53 2.99 -5.76
N ILE A 683 -9.06 2.11 -4.86
CA ILE A 683 -8.28 0.92 -5.20
C ILE A 683 -9.16 -0.12 -5.91
N GLU A 684 -10.37 -0.37 -5.40
CA GLU A 684 -11.32 -1.32 -6.00
C GLU A 684 -11.75 -0.89 -7.41
N ARG A 685 -11.89 0.42 -7.66
CA ARG A 685 -12.16 0.99 -8.99
C ARG A 685 -10.93 1.08 -9.91
N GLY A 686 -9.73 0.71 -9.44
CA GLY A 686 -8.48 0.85 -10.20
C GLY A 686 -8.02 2.29 -10.47
N VAL A 687 -8.64 3.29 -9.85
CA VAL A 687 -8.28 4.72 -10.00
C VAL A 687 -6.92 5.01 -9.37
N ILE A 688 -6.63 4.33 -8.26
CA ILE A 688 -5.30 4.31 -7.64
C ILE A 688 -4.83 2.86 -7.73
N LYS A 689 -3.67 2.63 -8.37
CA LYS A 689 -3.02 1.32 -8.34
C LYS A 689 -2.85 0.92 -6.87
N LEU A 690 -3.30 -0.28 -6.49
CA LEU A 690 -2.94 -0.86 -5.19
C LEU A 690 -1.41 -0.80 -5.11
N ARG A 691 -0.85 -0.04 -4.16
CA ARG A 691 0.61 -0.02 -3.93
C ARG A 691 1.03 -1.47 -3.82
N THR A 692 1.89 -1.91 -4.73
CA THR A 692 2.27 -3.31 -4.89
C THR A 692 2.61 -3.85 -3.51
N LYS A 693 2.03 -5.01 -3.12
CA LYS A 693 2.32 -5.62 -1.81
C LYS A 693 3.83 -5.57 -1.64
N ARG A 694 4.34 -4.90 -0.58
CA ARG A 694 5.78 -4.78 -0.29
C ARG A 694 6.46 -6.10 -0.69
N VAL A 695 7.20 -6.12 -1.81
CA VAL A 695 7.91 -7.32 -2.27
C VAL A 695 9.19 -7.41 -1.44
N VAL A 696 8.97 -7.62 -0.15
CA VAL A 696 10.00 -7.94 0.84
C VAL A 696 10.26 -9.43 0.65
N HIS A 697 10.94 -9.69 -0.47
CA HIS A 697 11.37 -10.96 -1.07
C HIS A 697 10.27 -11.99 -1.41
N LYS A 698 10.64 -12.96 -2.27
CA LYS A 698 9.71 -13.93 -2.89
C LYS A 698 9.15 -14.99 -1.91
N SER A 699 9.80 -15.24 -0.76
CA SER A 699 9.35 -16.23 0.25
C SER A 699 9.94 -15.96 1.64
N THR A 700 9.38 -16.58 2.69
CA THR A 700 10.06 -16.76 3.99
C THR A 700 11.37 -17.54 3.87
N ASP A 701 11.54 -18.37 2.84
CA ASP A 701 12.82 -19.03 2.52
C ASP A 701 13.95 -18.01 2.29
N ALA A 702 13.61 -16.80 1.85
CA ALA A 702 14.59 -15.72 1.70
C ALA A 702 15.24 -15.32 3.04
N LEU A 703 14.59 -15.46 4.20
CA LEU A 703 15.25 -15.24 5.52
C LEU A 703 16.44 -16.17 5.73
N LEU A 704 16.34 -17.39 5.22
CA LEU A 704 17.34 -18.46 5.35
C LEU A 704 18.39 -18.42 4.22
N ALA A 705 18.19 -17.56 3.21
CA ALA A 705 19.03 -17.48 2.01
C ALA A 705 19.48 -16.04 1.62
N VAL A 706 19.08 -14.99 2.35
CA VAL A 706 19.09 -13.56 1.94
C VAL A 706 20.28 -13.14 1.03
N PRO A 707 20.01 -12.81 -0.25
CA PRO A 707 20.88 -11.99 -1.06
C PRO A 707 20.26 -10.58 -1.25
N ARG A 708 20.91 -9.58 -0.65
CA ARG A 708 20.93 -8.13 -0.93
C ARG A 708 19.62 -7.44 -1.40
N TYR A 709 19.04 -6.62 -0.52
CA TYR A 709 17.96 -5.65 -0.80
C TYR A 709 18.20 -4.70 -1.98
N LEU A 710 17.61 -4.94 -3.16
CA LEU A 710 17.54 -3.94 -4.24
C LEU A 710 16.22 -3.13 -4.28
N ASP A 711 15.09 -3.79 -4.03
CA ASP A 711 13.76 -3.30 -4.45
C ASP A 711 13.14 -2.21 -3.55
N LEU A 712 13.68 -1.96 -2.35
CA LEU A 712 13.13 -0.92 -1.45
C LEU A 712 13.54 0.52 -1.81
N LEU A 713 14.29 0.72 -2.89
CA LEU A 713 14.91 2.01 -3.21
C LEU A 713 14.03 2.95 -4.06
N GLN A 714 12.92 2.47 -4.61
CA GLN A 714 12.00 3.26 -5.46
C GLN A 714 10.98 4.11 -4.66
N ASP A 715 10.90 3.94 -3.34
CA ASP A 715 9.73 4.32 -2.52
C ASP A 715 9.99 5.53 -1.56
N GLN A 716 11.02 6.37 -1.82
CA GLN A 716 11.46 7.44 -0.89
C GLN A 716 11.17 8.90 -1.28
N ASP A 717 10.59 9.16 -2.46
CA ASP A 717 10.50 10.52 -3.02
C ASP A 717 9.24 11.32 -2.60
N ASP A 718 8.26 10.68 -1.93
CA ASP A 718 6.92 11.24 -1.66
C ASP A 718 6.71 11.95 -0.29
N GLU A 719 7.76 12.31 0.49
CA GLU A 719 7.59 12.96 1.81
C GLU A 719 7.97 14.47 1.84
N GLU A 720 7.04 15.29 2.36
CA GLU A 720 7.06 16.76 2.38
C GLU A 720 8.24 17.35 3.21
N THR A 721 8.84 18.43 2.71
CA THR A 721 10.19 18.88 3.10
C THR A 721 10.31 19.51 4.49
N THR A 722 9.23 20.02 5.08
CA THR A 722 9.31 20.88 6.28
C THR A 722 9.43 20.17 7.62
N GLU A 723 9.00 18.91 7.75
CA GLU A 723 9.25 18.11 8.98
C GLU A 723 10.51 17.24 8.90
N ARG A 724 11.01 16.94 7.68
CA ARG A 724 12.25 16.17 7.43
C ARG A 724 13.40 16.62 8.35
N GLY A 725 13.66 17.93 8.44
CA GLY A 725 14.80 18.48 9.17
C GLY A 725 14.87 18.20 10.68
N ARG A 726 13.79 17.76 11.34
CA ARG A 726 13.77 17.49 12.81
C ARG A 726 13.88 16.01 13.21
N ALA A 727 13.64 15.09 12.27
CA ALA A 727 13.66 13.65 12.53
C ALA A 727 14.82 12.92 11.83
N LEU A 728 15.58 13.61 10.99
CA LEU A 728 16.74 13.06 10.28
C LEU A 728 17.99 13.04 11.17
N VAL A 729 18.76 11.96 11.05
CA VAL A 729 19.99 11.72 11.80
C VAL A 729 21.18 11.95 10.87
N SER A 730 21.86 13.09 11.03
CA SER A 730 23.00 13.51 10.20
C SER A 730 24.25 13.88 11.00
N THR A 731 24.27 13.65 12.32
CA THR A 731 25.38 14.04 13.21
C THR A 731 25.69 12.95 14.24
N ALA A 732 26.92 12.94 14.75
CA ALA A 732 27.35 12.03 15.81
C ALA A 732 26.50 12.20 17.07
N SER A 733 26.24 13.44 17.49
CA SER A 733 25.38 13.72 18.63
C SER A 733 23.95 13.23 18.38
N GLY A 734 23.42 13.43 17.18
CA GLY A 734 22.11 12.90 16.79
C GLY A 734 22.07 11.38 16.91
N TRP A 735 23.04 10.67 16.30
CA TRP A 735 23.16 9.21 16.39
C TRP A 735 23.29 8.73 17.83
N ARG A 736 24.13 9.35 18.67
CA ARG A 736 24.25 8.98 20.08
C ARG A 736 22.96 9.18 20.85
N THR A 737 22.18 10.23 20.57
CA THR A 737 20.85 10.43 21.17
C THR A 737 19.84 9.38 20.70
N VAL A 738 19.82 9.07 19.39
CA VAL A 738 19.01 8.00 18.79
C VAL A 738 19.32 6.65 19.45
N MET A 739 20.60 6.31 19.50
CA MET A 739 21.14 5.06 20.03
C MET A 739 20.93 4.94 21.55
N ALA A 740 21.12 6.03 22.31
CA ALA A 740 20.79 6.06 23.73
C ALA A 740 19.30 5.81 23.98
N LYS A 741 18.41 6.33 23.11
CA LYS A 741 16.99 5.99 23.16
C LYS A 741 16.76 4.51 22.88
N TRP A 742 17.29 3.95 21.79
CA TRP A 742 17.06 2.53 21.44
C TRP A 742 17.56 1.56 22.51
N VAL A 743 18.75 1.82 23.08
CA VAL A 743 19.28 1.05 24.21
C VAL A 743 18.46 1.28 25.48
N GLY A 744 17.92 2.48 25.68
CA GLY A 744 16.98 2.79 26.76
C GLY A 744 15.69 1.98 26.65
N ASP A 745 15.02 2.04 25.49
CA ASP A 745 13.79 1.31 25.17
C ASP A 745 14.02 -0.22 25.34
N ALA A 746 15.14 -0.75 24.85
CA ALA A 746 15.51 -2.16 25.02
C ALA A 746 15.85 -2.55 26.48
N ARG A 747 16.49 -1.66 27.25
CA ARG A 747 16.73 -1.86 28.70
C ARG A 747 15.45 -1.82 29.51
N ALA A 748 14.54 -0.89 29.22
CA ALA A 748 13.23 -0.83 29.88
C ALA A 748 12.46 -2.13 29.67
N ALA A 749 12.35 -2.60 28.42
CA ALA A 749 11.73 -3.89 28.10
C ALA A 749 12.42 -5.09 28.80
N GLU A 750 13.75 -5.06 28.99
CA GLU A 750 14.47 -6.06 29.78
C GLU A 750 14.14 -6.00 31.29
N ILE A 751 13.99 -4.81 31.87
CA ILE A 751 13.68 -4.57 33.30
C ILE A 751 12.24 -4.96 33.59
N ASP A 752 11.28 -4.48 32.80
CA ASP A 752 9.86 -4.84 32.92
C ASP A 752 9.67 -6.36 32.86
N ALA A 753 10.51 -7.09 32.10
CA ALA A 753 10.52 -8.54 32.05
C ALA A 753 11.15 -9.24 33.26
N ALA A 754 12.02 -8.58 34.01
CA ALA A 754 12.53 -9.09 35.28
C ALA A 754 11.48 -8.89 36.41
N GLU A 755 10.90 -7.70 36.52
CA GLU A 755 9.91 -7.38 37.56
C GLU A 755 8.63 -8.23 37.45
N ASP A 756 8.11 -8.43 36.23
CA ASP A 756 6.97 -9.33 35.99
C ASP A 756 7.29 -10.80 36.31
N SER A 757 8.56 -11.20 36.36
CA SER A 757 8.94 -12.59 36.68
C SER A 757 8.84 -12.88 38.18
N SER A 758 9.24 -11.93 39.04
CA SER A 758 9.12 -12.05 40.50
C SER A 758 7.68 -11.99 41.00
N ASP A 759 6.79 -11.22 40.36
CA ASP A 759 5.35 -11.13 40.70
C ASP A 759 4.55 -12.38 40.24
N SER A 760 5.17 -13.35 39.54
CA SER A 760 4.46 -14.41 38.81
C SER A 760 4.45 -15.79 39.45
N GLU A 761 5.29 -16.05 40.46
CA GLU A 761 5.44 -17.39 41.05
C GLU A 761 4.56 -17.60 42.31
N ASP A 762 4.24 -16.54 43.08
CA ASP A 762 3.66 -16.69 44.45
C ASP A 762 2.23 -16.16 44.69
N GLU A 763 1.56 -15.44 43.78
CA GLU A 763 0.16 -15.00 44.01
C GLU A 763 -0.90 -16.07 43.69
N GLU A 764 -1.16 -16.98 44.64
CA GLU A 764 -2.45 -17.67 44.76
C GLU A 764 -3.55 -16.70 45.22
N VAL A 765 -4.42 -16.22 44.32
CA VAL A 765 -5.59 -15.40 44.68
C VAL A 765 -6.87 -15.94 43.98
N PRO A 766 -8.03 -16.06 44.67
CA PRO A 766 -8.90 -17.20 44.41
C PRO A 766 -10.17 -16.90 43.61
N VAL A 767 -10.26 -17.46 42.39
CA VAL A 767 -11.55 -17.83 41.78
C VAL A 767 -11.43 -19.23 41.16
N ARG A 768 -11.55 -20.27 42.00
CA ARG A 768 -11.86 -21.62 41.50
C ARG A 768 -13.28 -21.62 40.96
N ILE A 769 -13.44 -21.68 39.63
CA ILE A 769 -14.67 -22.23 39.05
C ILE A 769 -14.75 -23.69 39.54
N ARG A 770 -15.67 -23.97 40.48
CA ARG A 770 -15.83 -25.31 41.05
C ARG A 770 -16.16 -26.29 39.93
N GLY A 771 -15.26 -27.26 39.68
CA GLY A 771 -15.48 -28.37 38.75
C GLY A 771 -14.65 -28.36 37.46
N ALA A 772 -13.96 -27.28 37.12
CA ALA A 772 -13.06 -27.29 35.96
C ALA A 772 -11.72 -27.97 36.32
N PRO A 773 -11.24 -29.00 35.58
CA PRO A 773 -9.91 -29.54 35.78
C PRO A 773 -8.85 -28.47 35.47
N ALA A 774 -7.72 -28.50 36.18
CA ALA A 774 -6.64 -27.57 35.92
C ALA A 774 -6.00 -27.88 34.56
N LEU A 775 -6.10 -26.93 33.62
CA LEU A 775 -5.45 -27.02 32.31
C LEU A 775 -3.96 -27.35 32.49
N PRO A 776 -3.40 -28.33 31.75
CA PRO A 776 -1.97 -28.58 31.73
C PRO A 776 -1.21 -27.29 31.39
N LYS A 777 -0.36 -26.82 32.32
CA LYS A 777 0.51 -25.65 32.08
C LYS A 777 1.58 -26.07 31.07
N TRP A 778 1.56 -25.49 29.87
CA TRP A 778 2.61 -25.69 28.87
C TRP A 778 3.99 -25.38 29.47
N LYS A 779 4.89 -26.36 29.44
CA LYS A 779 6.29 -26.17 29.83
C LYS A 779 7.00 -25.40 28.72
N ARG A 780 7.36 -24.13 28.98
CA ARG A 780 8.06 -23.28 28.01
C ARG A 780 9.33 -23.99 27.50
N LYS A 781 9.51 -24.01 26.18
CA LYS A 781 10.69 -24.59 25.50
C LYS A 781 11.53 -23.47 24.91
N THR A 782 12.85 -23.65 24.83
CA THR A 782 13.76 -22.68 24.22
C THR A 782 13.77 -22.80 22.69
N LEU A 783 14.17 -21.75 21.97
CA LEU A 783 14.42 -21.83 20.52
C LEU A 783 15.52 -22.86 20.22
N ALA A 784 16.54 -22.94 21.08
CA ALA A 784 17.58 -23.97 21.02
C ALA A 784 17.01 -25.40 21.10
N GLN A 785 16.04 -25.68 21.97
CA GLN A 785 15.39 -27.00 22.03
C GLN A 785 14.50 -27.25 20.80
N LEU A 786 13.72 -26.25 20.40
CA LEU A 786 12.72 -26.39 19.33
C LEU A 786 13.33 -26.48 17.93
N PHE A 787 14.50 -25.87 17.69
CA PHE A 787 15.11 -25.72 16.35
C PHE A 787 16.62 -26.00 16.31
N GLY A 788 17.28 -26.18 17.47
CA GLY A 788 18.66 -26.62 17.54
C GLY A 788 18.85 -28.04 16.99
N GLY A 789 20.08 -28.35 16.56
CA GLY A 789 20.40 -29.62 15.92
C GLY A 789 19.76 -29.83 14.53
N SER A 790 18.92 -28.90 14.05
CA SER A 790 18.33 -28.96 12.71
C SER A 790 19.38 -28.66 11.63
N THR A 791 20.19 -29.67 11.31
CA THR A 791 21.21 -29.63 10.25
C THR A 791 20.61 -29.71 8.84
N LYS A 792 19.28 -29.58 8.69
CA LYS A 792 18.68 -29.16 7.44
C LYS A 792 19.17 -27.74 7.12
N LYS A 793 20.26 -27.67 6.37
CA LYS A 793 20.68 -26.48 5.62
C LYS A 793 19.54 -26.09 4.67
N HIS A 794 18.59 -25.30 5.16
CA HIS A 794 17.66 -24.53 4.31
C HIS A 794 18.33 -23.29 3.70
N VAL A 795 19.65 -23.32 3.55
CA VAL A 795 20.29 -22.66 2.42
C VAL A 795 19.88 -23.44 1.17
N GLN A 796 18.72 -23.12 0.62
CA GLN A 796 18.47 -23.34 -0.80
C GLN A 796 19.50 -22.50 -1.56
N ARG A 797 20.69 -23.06 -1.78
CA ARG A 797 21.44 -22.73 -2.98
C ARG A 797 20.51 -23.13 -4.13
N LEU A 798 20.03 -22.13 -4.87
CA LEU A 798 19.43 -22.33 -6.17
C LEU A 798 20.30 -23.34 -6.92
N SER A 799 19.69 -24.39 -7.46
CA SER A 799 20.44 -25.34 -8.28
C SER A 799 21.06 -24.59 -9.45
N GLN A 800 22.18 -25.07 -9.96
CA GLN A 800 22.85 -24.47 -11.12
C GLN A 800 21.86 -24.21 -12.28
N LYS A 801 20.87 -25.10 -12.42
CA LYS A 801 19.80 -25.05 -13.40
C LYS A 801 18.74 -23.96 -13.14
N GLU A 802 18.50 -23.59 -11.88
CA GLU A 802 17.64 -22.46 -11.50
C GLU A 802 18.38 -21.12 -11.65
N ILE A 803 19.70 -21.10 -11.41
CA ILE A 803 20.56 -19.94 -11.70
C ILE A 803 20.62 -19.70 -13.21
N GLU A 804 20.78 -20.76 -14.01
CA GLU A 804 20.73 -20.71 -15.47
C GLU A 804 19.34 -20.29 -15.98
N ALA A 805 18.25 -20.81 -15.40
CA ALA A 805 16.89 -20.38 -15.75
C ALA A 805 16.57 -18.93 -15.33
N GLU A 806 17.11 -18.44 -14.20
CA GLU A 806 16.98 -17.02 -13.81
C GLU A 806 17.86 -16.12 -14.70
N ALA A 807 19.03 -16.59 -15.14
CA ALA A 807 19.85 -15.88 -16.14
C ALA A 807 19.19 -15.85 -17.53
N GLU A 808 18.57 -16.94 -17.98
CA GLU A 808 17.76 -16.98 -19.21
C GLU A 808 16.53 -16.07 -19.09
N LEU A 809 15.84 -16.06 -17.94
CA LEU A 809 14.71 -15.16 -17.70
C LEU A 809 15.15 -13.69 -17.69
N MET A 810 16.30 -13.37 -17.08
CA MET A 810 16.85 -12.02 -17.06
C MET A 810 17.36 -11.58 -18.45
N MET A 811 17.91 -12.49 -19.26
CA MET A 811 18.20 -12.20 -20.67
C MET A 811 16.92 -12.00 -21.49
N ALA A 812 15.88 -12.80 -21.29
CA ALA A 812 14.59 -12.63 -21.96
C ALA A 812 13.87 -11.33 -21.55
N LEU A 813 14.00 -10.91 -20.29
CA LEU A 813 13.49 -9.63 -19.80
C LEU A 813 14.31 -8.44 -20.34
N ALA A 814 15.63 -8.56 -20.44
CA ALA A 814 16.48 -7.54 -21.07
C ALA A 814 16.29 -7.47 -22.60
N GLU A 815 15.85 -8.55 -23.24
CA GLU A 815 15.43 -8.54 -24.64
C GLU A 815 14.04 -7.89 -24.80
N ALA A 816 13.11 -8.16 -23.88
CA ALA A 816 11.80 -7.52 -23.87
C ALA A 816 11.85 -6.03 -23.52
N GLU A 817 12.76 -5.59 -22.63
CA GLU A 817 13.04 -4.16 -22.41
C GLU A 817 13.67 -3.52 -23.66
N ARG A 818 14.61 -4.18 -24.35
CA ARG A 818 15.14 -3.66 -25.62
C ARG A 818 14.09 -3.56 -26.73
N GLN A 819 13.17 -4.51 -26.83
CA GLN A 819 12.04 -4.40 -27.76
C GLN A 819 11.02 -3.33 -27.36
N ALA A 820 10.87 -3.04 -26.06
CA ALA A 820 10.04 -1.92 -25.60
C ALA A 820 10.70 -0.56 -25.86
N ASP A 821 12.02 -0.45 -25.66
CA ASP A 821 12.80 0.75 -25.99
C ASP A 821 12.77 1.02 -27.52
N GLU A 822 12.87 -0.02 -28.37
CA GLU A 822 12.74 0.09 -29.84
C GLU A 822 11.33 0.52 -30.30
N ASP A 823 10.28 0.30 -29.50
CA ASP A 823 8.91 0.76 -29.76
C ASP A 823 8.64 2.20 -29.23
N GLU A 824 9.43 2.71 -28.28
CA GLU A 824 9.30 4.09 -27.76
C GLU A 824 10.03 5.15 -28.62
N ASP A 825 11.10 4.79 -29.34
CA ASP A 825 11.83 5.68 -30.28
C ASP A 825 11.02 6.07 -31.55
N ALA A 826 9.76 5.65 -31.65
CA ALA A 826 8.86 5.92 -32.79
C ALA A 826 8.00 7.20 -32.65
N GLN A 827 8.39 8.15 -31.80
CA GLN A 827 7.71 9.46 -31.67
C GLN A 827 8.64 10.63 -32.07
N PRO A 828 8.27 11.47 -33.05
CA PRO A 828 9.20 12.44 -33.65
C PRO A 828 9.44 13.70 -32.82
N ASP A 829 10.70 14.16 -32.90
CA ASP A 829 11.31 15.37 -32.33
C ASP A 829 10.52 16.68 -32.56
N ASP A 830 10.18 17.38 -31.47
CA ASP A 830 9.75 18.78 -31.44
C ASP A 830 10.64 19.69 -30.56
N GLY A 831 11.94 19.72 -30.87
CA GLY A 831 12.61 20.96 -31.26
C GLY A 831 12.90 22.01 -30.17
N ALA A 832 14.15 22.03 -29.70
CA ALA A 832 14.65 23.11 -28.86
C ALA A 832 14.72 24.46 -29.62
N VAL A 833 14.15 25.52 -29.04
CA VAL A 833 14.36 26.89 -29.53
C VAL A 833 15.60 27.47 -28.85
N GLU A 834 16.69 27.57 -29.62
CA GLU A 834 17.87 28.33 -29.23
C GLU A 834 17.56 29.84 -29.23
N ILE A 835 18.04 30.55 -28.19
CA ILE A 835 18.03 32.01 -28.13
C ILE A 835 19.46 32.50 -28.38
N PRO A 836 19.76 33.16 -29.51
CA PRO A 836 21.05 33.81 -29.71
C PRO A 836 21.16 35.05 -28.81
N SER A 837 22.32 35.23 -28.18
CA SER A 837 22.64 36.41 -27.39
C SER A 837 23.46 37.42 -28.19
N GLU A 838 23.22 38.71 -27.91
CA GLU A 838 24.06 39.88 -28.24
C GLU A 838 24.08 40.37 -29.70
N GLU A 839 23.40 41.51 -29.91
CA GLU A 839 23.98 42.63 -30.68
C GLU A 839 23.88 43.92 -29.85
N GLU A 840 24.82 44.81 -30.12
CA GLU A 840 25.43 45.79 -29.22
C GLU A 840 24.65 47.10 -28.99
N TYR A 841 25.19 47.91 -28.07
CA TYR A 841 24.81 49.27 -27.74
C TYR A 841 24.71 50.22 -28.96
N VAL A 842 23.82 51.20 -28.84
CA VAL A 842 24.07 52.56 -29.34
C VAL A 842 24.28 53.46 -28.12
N GLU A 843 25.49 54.05 -28.07
CA GLU A 843 26.06 54.98 -27.06
C GLU A 843 26.42 54.42 -25.66
#